data_AF-D1JC27-F1
#
_entry.id   AF-D1JC27-F1
#
_cell.length_a   1.000
_cell.length_b   1.000
_cell.length_c   1.000
_cell.angle_alpha   90.00
_cell.angle_beta   90.00
_cell.angle_gamma   90.00
#
_symmetry.space_group_name_H-M   'P 1'
#
loop_
_entity.id
_entity.type
_entity.pdbx_description
1 polymer ?
#
loop_
_entity_poly.entity_id
_entity_poly.type
_entity_poly.pdbx_seq_one_letter_code
_entity_poly.pdbx_strand_id
1 'polypeptide(L)'
;MNKKIVVKKQVALVLSIVAMAILISAVGLAVAESDSVFDLLGQRAADVAKEKLPFVKGNPNILAMTDSGHVIVGGEVGGKTTEECIDGVIASSGCTIGKANLLLIHRSKEQPLWFAFFNKSSGECVYLEVDSSVFDMTAAEVKALPDDKVFTKIAKANIAADKLLNEPEAWQSQMNAKVFGGNEFSIITIPNVWAKGAPYELLKTVEFHNHICPGVTSGYNIIEYLDENLPLQGNQNYEIIGCPPWCKDDAFQVIYDKTVGKRYVAMHLTPEDSAQLPGAAGIYIRWDKATDTGHGLVVAFNWTKAKELCGVDDPANKKQPWYWWWMRLKMDVEMMDLDDPKQLVSTMKEFDLNSKAELMELKYAGNNPYVVLGLLPDPALANLVGPENIDVDNLLGLRASEFAMKNMSFEKYDPNILAMTDSGYAVVNGERTDNCIDGIQATTGCTVGKGDLLLIHRSRQRPLWFAFFDKSTGDCLYLEVDNSVFDKSIDEFMALPDEEVFRMTVKENVSPDRLLNESYAPVWDAKMKAEVFGGGAKPFNNAFTFMTIPNVWAKGNGSPRELLAASQFHNHICPGLTSGYFLFEYLEEHLPLETPSQQYQIIAIPPYCKDDVLQWNLEASIGNKNYVAKDLTKEQQDKLPENAKNVAGLFIRWDSATGTGDGLVLAFNWTKACEISEYPRSDFKDFATYKWWWARLKMDLDMMDYIDEPETVIETIKEFEVNSPSELSNLKSAGVNPLVVLGVMPE
;
A
#
# COMPACT_ATOMS: atom_id res chain seq x y z
N MET A 1 74.37 52.40 55.12
CA MET A 1 73.39 52.30 56.24
C MET A 1 72.03 51.93 55.67
N ASN A 2 71.77 50.64 55.45
CA ASN A 2 70.62 50.18 54.65
C ASN A 2 70.06 48.85 55.19
N LYS A 3 69.77 48.76 56.50
CA LYS A 3 69.17 47.56 57.12
C LYS A 3 67.97 47.81 58.04
N LYS A 4 67.71 49.05 58.49
CA LYS A 4 66.58 49.34 59.41
C LYS A 4 65.26 49.74 58.73
N ILE A 5 65.27 50.12 57.45
CA ILE A 5 64.06 50.56 56.72
C ILE A 5 63.35 49.38 56.02
N VAL A 6 64.07 48.32 55.67
CA VAL A 6 63.52 47.14 54.97
C VAL A 6 62.69 46.26 55.90
N VAL A 7 63.07 46.15 57.18
CA VAL A 7 62.37 45.29 58.16
C VAL A 7 60.98 45.83 58.52
N LYS A 8 60.78 47.16 58.59
CA LYS A 8 59.45 47.74 58.87
C LYS A 8 58.47 47.59 57.69
N LYS A 9 58.95 47.63 56.44
CA LYS A 9 58.10 47.40 55.27
C LYS A 9 57.73 45.92 55.08
N GLN A 10 58.63 44.99 55.40
CA GLN A 10 58.32 43.56 55.33
C GLN A 10 57.36 43.10 56.45
N VAL A 11 57.48 43.63 57.67
CA VAL A 11 56.55 43.30 58.76
C VAL A 11 55.16 43.89 58.53
N ALA A 12 55.05 45.10 57.96
CA ALA A 12 53.75 45.69 57.60
C ALA A 12 53.06 44.98 56.41
N LEU A 13 53.84 44.46 55.46
CA LEU A 13 53.33 43.67 54.33
C LEU A 13 52.86 42.28 54.78
N VAL A 14 53.61 41.61 55.67
CA VAL A 14 53.23 40.30 56.21
C VAL A 14 52.03 40.41 57.16
N LEU A 15 51.94 41.46 57.98
CA LEU A 15 50.74 41.72 58.79
C LEU A 15 49.52 42.10 57.93
N SER A 16 49.70 42.79 56.80
CA SER A 16 48.59 43.05 55.86
C SER A 16 48.16 41.79 55.12
N ILE A 17 49.08 40.91 54.72
CA ILE A 17 48.76 39.65 54.06
C ILE A 17 48.10 38.67 55.03
N VAL A 18 48.53 38.63 56.30
CA VAL A 18 47.89 37.80 57.34
C VAL A 18 46.55 38.40 57.78
N ALA A 19 46.42 39.73 57.89
CA ALA A 19 45.13 40.37 58.17
C ALA A 19 44.15 40.22 56.99
N MET A 20 44.63 40.26 55.75
CA MET A 20 43.85 40.04 54.53
C MET A 20 43.51 38.55 54.35
N ALA A 21 44.39 37.62 54.72
CA ALA A 21 44.08 36.19 54.77
C ALA A 21 43.10 35.85 55.90
N ILE A 22 43.17 36.53 57.05
CA ILE A 22 42.21 36.38 58.15
C ILE A 22 40.86 37.04 57.79
N LEU A 23 40.86 38.17 57.08
CA LEU A 23 39.63 38.79 56.53
C LEU A 23 39.04 37.96 55.38
N ILE A 24 39.84 37.26 54.59
CA ILE A 24 39.37 36.32 53.55
C ILE A 24 38.90 34.99 54.17
N SER A 25 39.38 34.59 55.35
CA SER A 25 38.84 33.45 56.10
C SER A 25 37.66 33.80 57.03
N ALA A 26 37.46 35.09 57.37
CA ALA A 26 36.42 35.57 58.28
C ALA A 26 35.25 36.28 57.55
N VAL A 27 35.46 36.73 56.31
CA VAL A 27 34.36 36.79 55.34
C VAL A 27 34.23 35.38 54.80
N GLY A 28 33.60 34.52 55.61
CA GLY A 28 32.94 33.36 55.03
C GLY A 28 32.17 33.87 53.82
N LEU A 29 32.31 33.20 52.69
CA LEU A 29 31.30 33.31 51.64
C LEU A 29 29.97 32.99 52.33
N ALA A 30 29.29 34.02 52.82
CA ALA A 30 27.86 34.04 52.86
C ALA A 30 27.46 33.99 51.39
N VAL A 31 27.50 32.77 50.84
CA VAL A 31 26.59 32.39 49.77
C VAL A 31 25.25 32.88 50.30
N ALA A 32 24.67 33.89 49.66
CA ALA A 32 23.34 34.33 50.02
C ALA A 32 22.48 33.06 50.09
N GLU A 33 21.97 32.74 51.28
CA GLU A 33 21.11 31.57 51.41
C GLU A 33 19.96 31.78 50.43
N SER A 34 19.79 30.83 49.51
CA SER A 34 18.71 30.91 48.53
C SER A 34 17.39 30.83 49.28
N ASP A 35 16.54 31.84 49.10
CA ASP A 35 15.16 31.84 49.62
C ASP A 35 14.25 30.92 48.78
N SER A 36 14.77 30.27 47.73
CA SER A 36 14.02 29.32 46.92
C SER A 36 13.96 27.93 47.57
N VAL A 37 12.74 27.41 47.69
CA VAL A 37 12.48 26.01 48.06
C VAL A 37 13.10 25.05 47.04
N PHE A 38 13.04 25.33 45.75
CA PHE A 38 13.51 24.41 44.72
C PHE A 38 15.03 24.31 44.68
N ASP A 39 15.75 25.43 44.76
CA ASP A 39 17.21 25.40 44.92
C ASP A 39 17.61 24.64 46.19
N LEU A 40 16.94 24.91 47.31
CA LEU A 40 17.17 24.18 48.57
C LEU A 40 16.92 22.67 48.44
N LEU A 41 15.85 22.25 47.75
CA LEU A 41 15.55 20.83 47.51
C LEU A 41 16.67 20.14 46.72
N GLY A 42 17.20 20.81 45.69
CA GLY A 42 18.33 20.30 44.90
C GLY A 42 19.61 20.17 45.73
N GLN A 43 19.94 21.20 46.53
CA GLN A 43 21.09 21.16 47.43
C GLN A 43 20.95 20.03 48.47
N ARG A 44 19.76 19.91 49.06
CA ARG A 44 19.46 18.94 50.10
C ARG A 44 19.50 17.51 49.59
N ALA A 45 18.95 17.25 48.40
CA ALA A 45 19.06 15.93 47.76
C ALA A 45 20.52 15.52 47.56
N ALA A 46 21.37 16.44 47.11
CA ALA A 46 22.80 16.21 46.95
C ALA A 46 23.54 16.02 48.29
N ASP A 47 23.13 16.71 49.36
CA ASP A 47 23.70 16.52 50.70
C ASP A 47 23.38 15.15 51.29
N VAL A 48 22.10 14.74 51.22
CA VAL A 48 21.68 13.39 51.63
C VAL A 48 22.41 12.32 50.80
N ALA A 49 22.59 12.57 49.50
CA ALA A 49 23.37 11.69 48.65
C ALA A 49 24.84 11.62 49.10
N LYS A 50 25.51 12.73 49.41
CA LYS A 50 26.90 12.72 49.92
C LYS A 50 27.04 11.97 51.25
N GLU A 51 26.03 12.02 52.11
CA GLU A 51 26.05 11.26 53.38
C GLU A 51 25.92 9.75 53.11
N LYS A 52 24.97 9.36 52.27
CA LYS A 52 24.64 7.94 52.01
C LYS A 52 25.59 7.30 50.99
N LEU A 53 26.13 8.07 50.06
CA LEU A 53 27.20 7.76 49.11
C LEU A 53 28.37 8.70 49.42
N PRO A 54 29.31 8.32 50.28
CA PRO A 54 30.41 9.22 50.67
C PRO A 54 31.22 9.65 49.44
N PHE A 55 30.94 10.86 48.92
CA PHE A 55 31.66 11.51 47.83
C PHE A 55 31.88 13.00 48.13
N VAL A 56 32.90 13.58 47.51
CA VAL A 56 33.21 15.02 47.62
C VAL A 56 32.68 15.78 46.41
N LYS A 57 32.36 17.06 46.61
CA LYS A 57 31.90 17.96 45.54
C LYS A 57 32.86 17.91 44.35
N GLY A 58 32.32 17.70 43.15
CA GLY A 58 33.07 17.65 41.90
C GLY A 58 33.73 16.30 41.59
N ASN A 59 33.39 15.23 42.32
CA ASN A 59 33.89 13.89 42.03
C ASN A 59 33.41 13.42 40.62
N PRO A 60 34.32 13.09 39.69
CA PRO A 60 33.97 12.69 38.32
C PRO A 60 33.30 11.31 38.23
N ASN A 61 33.30 10.53 39.32
CA ASN A 61 32.65 9.21 39.38
C ASN A 61 31.17 9.30 39.75
N ILE A 62 30.65 10.50 40.02
CA ILE A 62 29.26 10.72 40.38
C ILE A 62 28.46 11.18 39.17
N LEU A 63 27.40 10.44 38.89
CA LEU A 63 26.32 10.84 37.99
C LEU A 63 25.14 11.32 38.83
N ALA A 64 24.70 12.55 38.61
CA ALA A 64 23.42 13.04 39.09
C ALA A 64 22.37 12.91 37.98
N MET A 65 21.16 12.52 38.34
CA MET A 65 20.00 12.44 37.44
C MET A 65 18.79 13.04 38.14
N THR A 66 17.95 13.74 37.38
CA THR A 66 16.70 14.31 37.90
C THR A 66 15.75 14.59 36.75
N ASP A 67 14.44 14.61 37.00
CA ASP A 67 13.44 15.11 36.07
C ASP A 67 13.06 16.59 36.31
N SER A 68 13.82 17.26 37.17
CA SER A 68 13.78 18.71 37.34
C SER A 68 13.94 19.44 36.00
N GLY A 69 13.13 20.49 35.81
CA GLY A 69 13.00 21.21 34.54
C GLY A 69 11.88 20.66 33.62
N HIS A 70 11.43 19.42 33.84
CA HIS A 70 10.27 18.84 33.14
C HIS A 70 9.03 18.76 34.04
N VAL A 71 9.23 18.43 35.32
CA VAL A 71 8.15 18.41 36.31
C VAL A 71 7.67 19.83 36.62
N ILE A 72 6.36 20.02 36.57
CA ILE A 72 5.69 21.26 36.97
C ILE A 72 4.91 20.99 38.24
N VAL A 73 5.08 21.82 39.26
CA VAL A 73 4.37 21.65 40.54
C VAL A 73 2.86 21.68 40.31
N GLY A 74 2.18 20.64 40.80
CA GLY A 74 0.74 20.43 40.62
C GLY A 74 0.34 19.95 39.22
N GLY A 75 1.27 19.83 38.25
CA GLY A 75 1.00 19.40 36.88
C GLY A 75 0.25 20.43 36.02
N GLU A 76 -0.02 21.62 36.54
CA GLU A 76 -0.82 22.65 35.86
C GLU A 76 -0.03 23.38 34.77
N VAL A 77 -0.71 23.74 33.67
CA VAL A 77 -0.09 24.57 32.63
C VAL A 77 0.24 25.95 33.21
N GLY A 78 1.51 26.37 33.11
CA GLY A 78 1.98 27.63 33.72
C GLY A 78 2.23 27.56 35.22
N GLY A 79 2.26 26.35 35.81
CA GLY A 79 2.64 26.15 37.21
C GLY A 79 4.12 26.45 37.50
N LYS A 80 4.51 26.36 38.78
CA LYS A 80 5.89 26.61 39.23
C LYS A 80 6.85 25.59 38.60
N THR A 81 7.93 26.06 38.00
CA THR A 81 8.97 25.20 37.42
C THR A 81 9.89 24.66 38.51
N THR A 82 10.55 23.54 38.22
CA THR A 82 11.49 22.88 39.14
C THR A 82 12.95 23.16 38.75
N GLU A 83 13.22 24.04 37.79
CA GLU A 83 14.56 24.28 37.20
C GLU A 83 15.59 24.73 38.23
N GLU A 84 15.19 25.50 39.25
CA GLU A 84 16.09 25.93 40.33
C GLU A 84 16.65 24.74 41.14
N CYS A 85 16.01 23.57 41.14
CA CYS A 85 16.60 22.37 41.74
C CYS A 85 17.90 21.96 41.04
N ILE A 86 18.04 22.22 39.74
CA ILE A 86 19.25 21.93 38.96
C ILE A 86 20.42 22.74 39.53
N ASP A 87 20.20 24.03 39.79
CA ASP A 87 21.21 24.92 40.38
C ASP A 87 21.66 24.42 41.75
N GLY A 88 20.72 23.99 42.58
CA GLY A 88 21.02 23.42 43.89
C GLY A 88 21.84 22.13 43.81
N VAL A 89 21.48 21.22 42.90
CA VAL A 89 22.24 20.00 42.64
C VAL A 89 23.66 20.34 42.18
N ILE A 90 23.82 21.28 41.26
CA ILE A 90 25.14 21.75 40.77
C ILE A 90 25.96 22.34 41.93
N ALA A 91 25.36 23.24 42.71
CA ALA A 91 26.02 23.95 43.80
C ALA A 91 26.55 22.98 44.87
N SER A 92 25.76 21.96 45.23
CA SER A 92 26.10 21.02 46.30
C SER A 92 26.95 19.81 45.85
N SER A 93 26.63 19.21 44.69
CA SER A 93 27.32 18.01 44.20
C SER A 93 28.53 18.33 43.29
N GLY A 94 28.50 19.44 42.57
CA GLY A 94 29.48 19.76 41.53
C GLY A 94 29.33 18.97 40.22
N CYS A 95 28.29 18.15 40.11
CA CYS A 95 27.83 17.54 38.85
C CYS A 95 27.22 18.63 37.95
N THR A 96 27.51 18.58 36.65
CA THR A 96 27.06 19.61 35.70
C THR A 96 26.78 19.00 34.35
N ILE A 97 25.84 19.57 33.60
CA ILE A 97 25.51 19.14 32.23
C ILE A 97 26.75 19.15 31.33
N GLY A 98 27.60 20.18 31.43
CA GLY A 98 28.83 20.30 30.64
C GLY A 98 29.92 19.28 30.95
N LYS A 99 29.86 18.60 32.11
CA LYS A 99 30.74 17.47 32.45
C LYS A 99 30.11 16.11 32.07
N ALA A 100 28.93 16.15 31.43
CA ALA A 100 28.11 14.99 31.11
C ALA A 100 27.83 14.09 32.32
N ASN A 101 27.76 14.65 33.54
CA ASN A 101 27.51 13.90 34.77
C ASN A 101 26.36 14.46 35.61
N LEU A 102 25.50 15.26 34.97
CA LEU A 102 24.16 15.64 35.40
C LEU A 102 23.24 15.47 34.19
N LEU A 103 22.27 14.55 34.27
CA LEU A 103 21.31 14.28 33.21
C LEU A 103 19.90 14.71 33.64
N LEU A 104 19.23 15.44 32.77
CA LEU A 104 17.86 15.91 32.93
C LEU A 104 16.92 14.95 32.19
N ILE A 105 16.25 14.10 32.95
CA ILE A 105 15.43 13.01 32.41
C ILE A 105 14.03 13.52 32.11
N HIS A 106 13.68 13.56 30.83
CA HIS A 106 12.38 14.02 30.35
C HIS A 106 11.26 13.11 30.85
N ARG A 107 10.24 13.68 31.49
CA ARG A 107 9.02 12.96 31.89
C ARG A 107 7.80 13.86 31.75
N SER A 108 6.61 13.28 31.91
CA SER A 108 5.37 14.04 31.95
C SER A 108 5.39 15.03 33.12
N LYS A 109 4.85 16.23 32.91
CA LYS A 109 4.90 17.34 33.88
C LYS A 109 4.24 17.04 35.23
N GLU A 110 3.35 16.05 35.29
CA GLU A 110 2.59 15.64 36.47
C GLU A 110 3.34 14.61 37.34
N GLN A 111 4.49 14.11 36.89
CA GLN A 111 5.22 13.09 37.62
C GLN A 111 5.88 13.66 38.89
N PRO A 112 6.08 12.85 39.95
CA PRO A 112 6.77 13.31 41.16
C PRO A 112 8.21 13.74 40.86
N LEU A 113 8.64 14.87 41.43
CA LEU A 113 10.03 15.33 41.35
C LEU A 113 10.97 14.35 42.07
N TRP A 114 12.04 13.92 41.41
CA TRP A 114 13.04 13.04 42.03
C TRP A 114 14.48 13.42 41.67
N PHE A 115 15.40 12.89 42.47
CA PHE A 115 16.84 12.98 42.29
C PHE A 115 17.47 11.61 42.45
N ALA A 116 18.45 11.28 41.63
CA ALA A 116 19.28 10.09 41.80
C ALA A 116 20.76 10.44 41.67
N PHE A 117 21.58 9.80 42.50
CA PHE A 117 23.02 9.95 42.50
C PHE A 117 23.66 8.57 42.44
N PHE A 118 24.43 8.31 41.39
CA PHE A 118 25.11 7.04 41.19
C PHE A 118 26.63 7.22 41.26
N ASN A 119 27.31 6.33 41.98
CA ASN A 119 28.76 6.30 42.06
C ASN A 119 29.31 5.11 41.28
N LYS A 120 29.93 5.37 40.11
CA LYS A 120 30.46 4.29 39.25
C LYS A 120 31.59 3.48 39.88
N SER A 121 32.29 4.01 40.89
CA SER A 121 33.36 3.26 41.57
C SER A 121 32.83 2.20 42.55
N SER A 122 31.65 2.42 43.13
CA SER A 122 31.05 1.47 44.08
C SER A 122 29.85 0.72 43.51
N GLY A 123 29.26 1.20 42.42
CA GLY A 123 28.01 0.67 41.88
C GLY A 123 26.76 1.08 42.66
N GLU A 124 26.91 1.93 43.67
CA GLU A 124 25.82 2.32 44.57
C GLU A 124 25.06 3.52 44.00
N CYS A 125 23.74 3.51 44.14
CA CYS A 125 22.83 4.59 43.78
C CYS A 125 21.97 5.00 44.97
N VAL A 126 21.76 6.30 45.14
CA VAL A 126 20.79 6.87 46.07
C VAL A 126 19.72 7.58 45.27
N TYR A 127 18.47 7.21 45.50
CA TYR A 127 17.28 7.80 44.89
C TYR A 127 16.47 8.53 45.96
N LEU A 128 16.01 9.73 45.64
CA LEU A 128 15.18 10.56 46.49
C LEU A 128 13.96 11.05 45.71
N GLU A 129 12.77 10.86 46.26
CA GLU A 129 11.52 11.37 45.69
C GLU A 129 10.93 12.42 46.62
N VAL A 130 10.63 13.60 46.10
CA VAL A 130 10.21 14.75 46.90
C VAL A 130 8.75 14.61 47.30
N ASP A 131 8.44 14.92 48.56
CA ASP A 131 7.06 15.09 49.02
C ASP A 131 6.48 16.40 48.47
N SER A 132 5.46 16.28 47.62
CA SER A 132 4.81 17.44 47.00
C SER A 132 4.26 18.48 47.98
N SER A 133 3.99 18.10 49.23
CA SER A 133 3.52 19.02 50.27
C SER A 133 4.54 20.11 50.62
N VAL A 134 5.83 19.91 50.31
CA VAL A 134 6.88 20.90 50.59
C VAL A 134 6.92 22.05 49.58
N PHE A 135 6.24 21.92 48.43
CA PHE A 135 6.29 22.93 47.36
C PHE A 135 5.58 24.26 47.69
N ASP A 136 4.71 24.24 48.70
CA ASP A 136 3.97 25.42 49.18
C ASP A 136 4.51 25.95 50.51
N MET A 137 5.58 25.35 51.03
CA MET A 137 6.30 25.82 52.21
C MET A 137 7.27 26.95 51.84
N THR A 138 7.82 27.63 52.84
CA THR A 138 8.96 28.55 52.68
C THR A 138 10.29 27.81 52.79
N ALA A 139 11.37 28.35 52.24
CA ALA A 139 12.70 27.72 52.33
C ALA A 139 13.15 27.49 53.79
N ALA A 140 12.81 28.40 54.71
CA ALA A 140 13.10 28.24 56.14
C ALA A 140 12.34 27.06 56.76
N GLU A 141 11.07 26.86 56.41
CA GLU A 141 10.26 25.73 56.89
C GLU A 141 10.80 24.41 56.35
N VAL A 142 11.12 24.34 55.06
CA VAL A 142 11.72 23.14 54.43
C VAL A 142 13.07 22.82 55.07
N LYS A 143 13.91 23.81 55.35
CA LYS A 143 15.23 23.64 56.00
C LYS A 143 15.12 23.04 57.41
N ALA A 144 14.05 23.35 58.14
CA ALA A 144 13.82 22.85 59.49
C ALA A 144 13.26 21.41 59.54
N LEU A 145 12.69 20.91 58.45
CA LEU A 145 12.19 19.53 58.37
C LEU A 145 13.34 18.51 58.41
N PRO A 146 13.15 17.31 58.97
CA PRO A 146 14.05 16.17 58.74
C PRO A 146 13.85 15.57 57.32
N ASP A 147 14.83 14.82 56.82
CA ASP A 147 14.84 14.35 55.42
C ASP A 147 13.64 13.44 55.08
N ASP A 148 13.17 12.63 56.03
CA ASP A 148 11.99 11.75 55.87
C ASP A 148 10.65 12.52 55.80
N LYS A 149 10.68 13.83 55.98
CA LYS A 149 9.55 14.74 55.75
C LYS A 149 9.70 15.59 54.49
N VAL A 150 10.91 15.63 53.92
CA VAL A 150 11.17 16.29 52.63
C VAL A 150 11.02 15.30 51.48
N PHE A 151 11.42 14.06 51.69
CA PHE A 151 11.38 13.01 50.69
C PHE A 151 10.43 11.90 51.11
N THR A 152 9.44 11.59 50.27
CA THR A 152 8.56 10.42 50.45
C THR A 152 9.32 9.11 50.33
N LYS A 153 10.45 9.14 49.61
CA LYS A 153 11.31 7.98 49.42
C LYS A 153 12.78 8.39 49.48
N ILE A 154 13.55 7.67 50.27
CA ILE A 154 15.02 7.70 50.24
C ILE A 154 15.50 6.26 50.17
N ALA A 155 15.99 5.86 49.00
CA ALA A 155 16.45 4.50 48.76
C ALA A 155 17.94 4.51 48.42
N LYS A 156 18.67 3.51 48.91
CA LYS A 156 20.05 3.24 48.52
C LYS A 156 20.16 1.78 48.07
N ALA A 157 20.70 1.54 46.89
CA ALA A 157 20.93 0.19 46.42
C ALA A 157 22.13 0.11 45.46
N ASN A 158 22.75 -1.07 45.39
CA ASN A 158 23.76 -1.36 44.40
C ASN A 158 23.09 -1.73 43.08
N ILE A 159 23.37 -0.96 42.03
CA ILE A 159 22.79 -1.10 40.70
C ILE A 159 23.86 -1.36 39.62
N ALA A 160 25.10 -1.72 39.98
CA ALA A 160 26.14 -2.00 38.99
C ALA A 160 25.71 -3.13 38.04
N ALA A 161 25.95 -2.94 36.73
CA ALA A 161 25.60 -3.91 35.69
C ALA A 161 26.11 -5.31 36.02
N ASP A 162 27.39 -5.47 36.39
CA ASP A 162 27.96 -6.78 36.73
C ASP A 162 27.17 -7.49 37.85
N LYS A 163 26.71 -6.75 38.86
CA LYS A 163 25.92 -7.32 39.95
C LYS A 163 24.52 -7.69 39.48
N LEU A 164 23.85 -6.77 38.78
CA LEU A 164 22.49 -6.97 38.28
C LEU A 164 22.40 -8.13 37.27
N LEU A 165 23.44 -8.29 36.44
CA LEU A 165 23.50 -9.31 35.41
C LEU A 165 23.88 -10.69 35.96
N ASN A 166 24.71 -10.75 37.00
CA ASN A 166 25.12 -12.02 37.64
C ASN A 166 24.15 -12.49 38.74
N GLU A 167 23.39 -11.59 39.37
CA GLU A 167 22.46 -11.90 40.46
C GLU A 167 21.03 -11.37 40.21
N PRO A 168 20.39 -11.66 39.06
CA PRO A 168 19.13 -11.02 38.68
C PRO A 168 17.92 -11.40 39.55
N GLU A 169 17.88 -12.61 40.11
CA GLU A 169 16.84 -13.00 41.06
C GLU A 169 16.82 -12.11 42.31
N ALA A 170 18.00 -11.76 42.83
CA ALA A 170 18.12 -10.95 44.03
C ALA A 170 17.55 -9.54 43.78
N TRP A 171 17.79 -8.99 42.59
CA TRP A 171 17.28 -7.68 42.20
C TRP A 171 15.78 -7.66 41.88
N GLN A 172 15.22 -8.77 41.38
CA GLN A 172 13.80 -8.83 41.00
C GLN A 172 12.85 -8.42 42.14
N SER A 173 13.19 -8.77 43.38
CA SER A 173 12.41 -8.36 44.56
C SER A 173 12.33 -6.83 44.71
N GLN A 174 13.42 -6.11 44.42
CA GLN A 174 13.50 -4.66 44.49
C GLN A 174 12.76 -4.00 43.32
N MET A 175 12.86 -4.59 42.12
CA MET A 175 12.07 -4.19 40.95
C MET A 175 10.57 -4.24 41.25
N ASN A 176 10.09 -5.36 41.82
CA ASN A 176 8.68 -5.53 42.19
C ASN A 176 8.24 -4.59 43.33
N ALA A 177 9.11 -4.33 44.31
CA ALA A 177 8.84 -3.45 45.44
C ALA A 177 8.85 -1.96 45.07
N LYS A 178 9.23 -1.63 43.84
CA LYS A 178 9.36 -0.26 43.33
C LYS A 178 10.24 0.61 44.24
N VAL A 179 11.43 0.12 44.58
CA VAL A 179 12.36 0.80 45.49
C VAL A 179 12.78 2.19 45.00
N PHE A 180 12.60 2.49 43.72
CA PHE A 180 12.87 3.78 43.08
C PHE A 180 11.60 4.47 42.57
N GLY A 181 10.45 4.18 43.19
CA GLY A 181 9.21 4.92 42.93
C GLY A 181 8.58 4.62 41.57
N GLY A 182 8.95 3.51 40.91
CA GLY A 182 8.54 3.21 39.54
C GLY A 182 9.58 3.58 38.48
N ASN A 183 10.71 4.18 38.89
CA ASN A 183 11.83 4.53 37.99
C ASN A 183 12.87 3.41 37.87
N GLU A 184 12.57 2.19 38.30
CA GLU A 184 13.58 1.16 38.48
C GLU A 184 14.35 0.87 37.21
N PHE A 185 13.66 0.79 36.07
CA PHE A 185 14.30 0.54 34.78
C PHE A 185 15.24 1.68 34.37
N SER A 186 14.80 2.95 34.42
CA SER A 186 15.65 4.11 34.13
C SER A 186 16.86 4.19 35.07
N ILE A 187 16.67 3.94 36.36
CA ILE A 187 17.73 4.02 37.36
C ILE A 187 18.74 2.88 37.23
N ILE A 188 18.36 1.70 36.72
CA ILE A 188 19.35 0.63 36.47
C ILE A 188 19.99 0.72 35.09
N THR A 189 19.34 1.29 34.07
CA THR A 189 19.92 1.28 32.72
C THR A 189 20.79 2.51 32.45
N ILE A 190 20.30 3.74 32.72
CA ILE A 190 21.00 4.98 32.39
C ILE A 190 22.38 5.09 33.08
N PRO A 191 22.51 4.85 34.41
CA PRO A 191 23.80 5.00 35.06
C PRO A 191 24.85 4.01 34.58
N ASN A 192 24.44 2.80 34.19
CA ASN A 192 25.36 1.77 33.72
C ASN A 192 25.89 2.07 32.32
N VAL A 193 25.07 2.57 31.40
CA VAL A 193 25.57 2.99 30.08
C VAL A 193 26.41 4.26 30.18
N TRP A 194 26.07 5.18 31.09
CA TRP A 194 26.92 6.33 31.41
C TRP A 194 28.28 5.90 31.96
N ALA A 195 28.30 4.96 32.92
CA ALA A 195 29.52 4.44 33.52
C ALA A 195 30.42 3.75 32.49
N LYS A 196 29.81 3.10 31.48
CA LYS A 196 30.47 2.47 30.35
C LYS A 196 31.06 3.45 29.35
N GLY A 197 30.68 4.73 29.43
CA GLY A 197 31.20 5.78 28.56
C GLY A 197 30.32 6.06 27.34
N ALA A 198 29.00 5.96 27.49
CA ALA A 198 28.06 6.30 26.43
C ALA A 198 28.38 7.65 25.77
N PRO A 199 28.35 7.73 24.43
CA PRO A 199 28.62 8.96 23.72
C PRO A 199 27.58 10.03 24.08
N TYR A 200 27.98 11.28 23.97
CA TYR A 200 27.16 12.41 24.40
C TYR A 200 25.79 12.44 23.71
N GLU A 201 25.74 12.14 22.41
CA GLU A 201 24.51 12.11 21.61
C GLU A 201 23.54 11.01 22.07
N LEU A 202 24.07 9.85 22.48
CA LEU A 202 23.27 8.79 23.07
C LEU A 202 22.72 9.22 24.44
N LEU A 203 23.53 9.89 25.27
CA LEU A 203 23.05 10.42 26.55
C LEU A 203 21.94 11.47 26.36
N LYS A 204 22.05 12.36 25.36
CA LYS A 204 20.99 13.31 25.00
C LYS A 204 19.71 12.59 24.55
N THR A 205 19.85 11.52 23.78
CA THR A 205 18.72 10.69 23.35
C THR A 205 18.03 10.04 24.55
N VAL A 206 18.81 9.53 25.50
CA VAL A 206 18.30 8.91 26.73
C VAL A 206 17.61 9.91 27.66
N GLU A 207 18.13 11.15 27.74
CA GLU A 207 17.45 12.24 28.46
C GLU A 207 16.06 12.50 27.87
N PHE A 208 15.91 12.50 26.54
CA PHE A 208 14.60 12.65 25.88
C PHE A 208 13.70 11.41 26.02
N HIS A 209 14.24 10.23 25.77
CA HIS A 209 13.48 8.96 25.79
C HIS A 209 13.13 8.48 27.20
N ASN A 210 13.79 9.04 28.23
CA ASN A 210 13.61 8.80 29.68
C ASN A 210 14.18 7.49 30.25
N HIS A 211 14.68 6.61 29.39
CA HIS A 211 15.41 5.40 29.74
C HIS A 211 16.29 5.01 28.55
N ILE A 212 17.22 4.07 28.77
CA ILE A 212 17.85 3.36 27.66
C ILE A 212 17.27 1.94 27.55
N CYS A 213 17.03 1.53 26.32
CA CYS A 213 16.63 0.17 25.95
C CYS A 213 17.26 -0.18 24.59
N PRO A 214 17.29 -1.47 24.21
CA PRO A 214 17.89 -1.89 22.94
C PRO A 214 17.26 -1.25 21.71
N GLY A 215 16.02 -0.75 21.83
CA GLY A 215 15.39 0.05 20.78
C GLY A 215 16.09 1.41 20.57
N VAL A 216 16.45 2.11 21.64
CA VAL A 216 17.23 3.36 21.56
C VAL A 216 18.63 3.07 21.04
N THR A 217 19.30 2.05 21.59
CA THR A 217 20.66 1.66 21.18
C THR A 217 20.69 1.25 19.70
N SER A 218 19.68 0.53 19.20
CA SER A 218 19.53 0.23 17.77
C SER A 218 19.42 1.48 16.90
N GLY A 219 18.78 2.55 17.39
CA GLY A 219 18.69 3.82 16.67
C GLY A 219 20.06 4.48 16.52
N TYR A 220 20.90 4.43 17.56
CA TYR A 220 22.27 4.92 17.49
C TYR A 220 23.11 4.10 16.48
N ASN A 221 22.99 2.77 16.46
CA ASN A 221 23.70 1.96 15.46
C ASN A 221 23.21 2.20 14.03
N ILE A 222 21.92 2.49 13.83
CA ILE A 222 21.39 2.91 12.53
C ILE A 222 21.95 4.28 12.13
N ILE A 223 22.11 5.22 13.06
CA ILE A 223 22.76 6.51 12.78
C ILE A 223 24.20 6.31 12.31
N GLU A 224 25.00 5.50 13.02
CA GLU A 224 26.37 5.18 12.60
C GLU A 224 26.43 4.52 11.21
N TYR A 225 25.44 3.69 10.87
CA TYR A 225 25.32 3.11 9.53
C TYR A 225 24.99 4.18 8.47
N LEU A 226 24.08 5.10 8.77
CA LEU A 226 23.67 6.17 7.85
C LEU A 226 24.78 7.21 7.63
N ASP A 227 25.58 7.52 8.64
CA ASP A 227 26.72 8.44 8.51
C ASP A 227 27.75 7.93 7.48
N GLU A 228 27.84 6.62 7.30
CA GLU A 228 28.73 6.02 6.30
C GLU A 228 28.07 5.78 4.94
N ASN A 229 26.83 5.30 4.95
CA ASN A 229 26.16 4.82 3.74
C ASN A 229 25.25 5.87 3.10
N LEU A 230 24.81 6.88 3.86
CA LEU A 230 23.95 7.97 3.38
C LEU A 230 24.36 9.36 3.91
N PRO A 231 25.65 9.75 3.90
CA PRO A 231 26.11 10.99 4.52
C PRO A 231 25.49 12.22 3.84
N LEU A 232 25.07 13.21 4.63
CA LEU A 232 24.62 14.50 4.09
C LEU A 232 25.76 15.25 3.38
N GLN A 233 25.45 15.94 2.29
CA GLN A 233 26.40 16.77 1.55
C GLN A 233 25.88 18.21 1.41
N GLY A 234 26.74 19.20 1.68
CA GLY A 234 26.38 20.61 1.51
C GLY A 234 25.17 21.03 2.34
N ASN A 235 24.13 21.55 1.68
CA ASN A 235 22.89 22.04 2.31
C ASN A 235 21.75 21.00 2.34
N GLN A 236 22.06 19.73 2.14
CA GLN A 236 21.08 18.64 2.17
C GLN A 236 20.58 18.37 3.59
N ASN A 237 19.41 17.72 3.69
CA ASN A 237 18.83 17.30 4.96
C ASN A 237 18.27 15.88 4.86
N TYR A 238 18.05 15.24 6.00
CA TYR A 238 17.30 13.99 6.03
C TYR A 238 15.78 14.24 5.94
N GLU A 239 15.11 13.45 5.13
CA GLU A 239 13.71 13.10 5.26
C GLU A 239 13.64 11.67 5.81
N ILE A 240 12.86 11.45 6.87
CA ILE A 240 12.83 10.17 7.59
C ILE A 240 11.38 9.73 7.76
N ILE A 241 11.14 8.46 7.44
CA ILE A 241 9.88 7.77 7.61
C ILE A 241 10.12 6.56 8.52
N GLY A 242 9.75 6.68 9.79
CA GLY A 242 9.78 5.57 10.74
C GLY A 242 8.60 4.65 10.53
N CYS A 243 8.78 3.65 9.67
CA CYS A 243 7.77 2.64 9.40
C CYS A 243 8.42 1.26 9.53
N PRO A 244 8.11 0.45 10.56
CA PRO A 244 7.33 0.81 11.74
C PRO A 244 8.11 1.74 12.69
N PRO A 245 7.41 2.54 13.53
CA PRO A 245 8.05 3.33 14.57
C PRO A 245 8.34 2.49 15.81
N TRP A 246 9.50 2.70 16.43
CA TRP A 246 9.82 2.25 17.79
C TRP A 246 10.82 3.19 18.47
N CYS A 247 11.39 2.79 19.61
CA CYS A 247 12.30 3.63 20.41
C CYS A 247 13.53 4.18 19.65
N LYS A 248 13.91 3.60 18.49
CA LYS A 248 15.01 4.13 17.66
C LYS A 248 14.71 5.54 17.17
N ASP A 249 13.43 5.85 16.99
CA ASP A 249 13.02 7.04 16.27
C ASP A 249 13.28 8.30 17.08
N ASP A 250 13.28 8.19 18.41
CA ASP A 250 13.70 9.26 19.31
C ASP A 250 15.19 9.60 19.16
N ALA A 251 16.05 8.64 18.80
CA ALA A 251 17.44 8.93 18.47
C ALA A 251 17.53 9.83 17.23
N PHE A 252 16.73 9.56 16.19
CA PHE A 252 16.72 10.41 14.99
C PHE A 252 16.13 11.80 15.27
N GLN A 253 15.10 11.89 16.13
CA GLN A 253 14.53 13.17 16.52
C GLN A 253 15.56 14.05 17.24
N VAL A 254 16.36 13.45 18.12
CA VAL A 254 17.36 14.18 18.94
C VAL A 254 18.63 14.47 18.15
N ILE A 255 19.20 13.49 17.46
CA ILE A 255 20.53 13.59 16.84
C ILE A 255 20.47 14.29 15.49
N TYR A 256 19.48 13.95 14.65
CA TYR A 256 19.32 14.57 13.32
C TYR A 256 18.38 15.78 13.32
N ASP A 257 17.89 16.22 14.48
CA ASP A 257 16.94 17.32 14.62
C ASP A 257 15.67 17.12 13.74
N LYS A 258 15.26 15.85 13.56
CA LYS A 258 14.17 15.46 12.65
C LYS A 258 12.95 15.03 13.45
N THR A 259 12.28 16.00 14.08
CA THR A 259 11.09 15.76 14.91
C THR A 259 9.81 15.59 14.08
N VAL A 260 8.76 15.01 14.67
CA VAL A 260 7.42 14.94 14.05
C VAL A 260 6.94 16.34 13.60
N GLY A 261 7.17 17.36 14.43
CA GLY A 261 6.87 18.76 14.09
C GLY A 261 7.69 19.32 12.92
N LYS A 262 8.88 18.75 12.67
CA LYS A 262 9.77 19.03 11.53
C LYS A 262 9.56 18.06 10.35
N ARG A 263 8.34 17.51 10.24
CA ARG A 263 7.87 16.67 9.13
C ARG A 263 8.52 15.28 9.06
N TYR A 264 9.04 14.76 10.17
CA TYR A 264 9.25 13.33 10.35
C TYR A 264 7.89 12.61 10.33
N VAL A 265 7.82 11.46 9.67
CA VAL A 265 6.58 10.65 9.58
C VAL A 265 6.79 9.33 10.31
N ALA A 266 5.86 8.95 11.19
CA ALA A 266 5.82 7.64 11.85
C ALA A 266 4.54 6.91 11.45
N MET A 267 4.67 5.67 10.98
CA MET A 267 3.54 4.86 10.49
C MET A 267 3.68 3.41 10.94
N HIS A 268 2.66 2.87 11.62
CA HIS A 268 2.64 1.45 11.95
C HIS A 268 2.41 0.60 10.68
N LEU A 269 3.04 -0.57 10.65
CA LEU A 269 2.69 -1.65 9.73
C LEU A 269 1.57 -2.50 10.34
N THR A 270 0.74 -3.07 9.49
CA THR A 270 -0.15 -4.16 9.90
C THR A 270 0.69 -5.39 10.29
N PRO A 271 0.14 -6.33 11.08
CA PRO A 271 0.82 -7.60 11.35
C PRO A 271 1.23 -8.36 10.08
N GLU A 272 0.40 -8.32 9.04
CA GLU A 272 0.60 -8.99 7.74
C GLU A 272 1.77 -8.35 6.96
N ASP A 273 1.82 -7.02 6.88
CA ASP A 273 2.92 -6.29 6.23
C ASP A 273 4.22 -6.50 7.00
N SER A 274 4.16 -6.46 8.34
CA SER A 274 5.33 -6.67 9.19
C SER A 274 5.93 -8.07 9.06
N ALA A 275 5.13 -9.08 8.73
CA ALA A 275 5.61 -10.45 8.50
C ALA A 275 6.41 -10.57 7.19
N GLN A 276 6.04 -9.78 6.17
CA GLN A 276 6.71 -9.73 4.86
C GLN A 276 7.97 -8.84 4.86
N LEU A 277 8.11 -7.98 5.87
CA LEU A 277 9.24 -7.04 6.02
C LEU A 277 10.06 -7.32 7.30
N PRO A 278 10.66 -8.52 7.45
CA PRO A 278 11.34 -8.90 8.67
C PRO A 278 12.51 -7.97 8.98
N GLY A 279 12.45 -7.33 10.15
CA GLY A 279 13.51 -6.44 10.63
C GLY A 279 13.50 -5.04 10.03
N ALA A 280 12.54 -4.68 9.16
CA ALA A 280 12.45 -3.33 8.60
C ALA A 280 12.48 -2.26 9.70
N ALA A 281 13.34 -1.26 9.52
CA ALA A 281 13.69 -0.25 10.51
C ALA A 281 13.50 1.18 9.99
N GLY A 282 12.75 1.35 8.90
CA GLY A 282 12.37 2.65 8.36
C GLY A 282 13.10 3.02 7.07
N ILE A 283 12.74 4.18 6.56
CA ILE A 283 13.17 4.71 5.27
C ILE A 283 13.83 6.06 5.50
N TYR A 284 15.04 6.22 4.97
CA TYR A 284 15.92 7.35 5.21
C TYR A 284 16.33 7.94 3.87
N ILE A 285 16.10 9.24 3.69
CA ILE A 285 16.28 9.91 2.40
C ILE A 285 17.18 11.11 2.63
N ARG A 286 18.32 11.16 1.95
CA ARG A 286 19.12 12.38 1.82
C ARG A 286 18.50 13.24 0.74
N TRP A 287 17.94 14.38 1.14
CA TRP A 287 17.13 15.25 0.30
C TRP A 287 17.86 16.55 -0.03
N ASP A 288 17.85 16.92 -1.31
CA ASP A 288 18.33 18.20 -1.81
C ASP A 288 17.15 19.10 -2.19
N LYS A 289 16.93 20.16 -1.39
CA LYS A 289 15.85 21.12 -1.62
C LYS A 289 16.08 22.05 -2.81
N ALA A 290 17.32 22.18 -3.29
CA ALA A 290 17.62 23.05 -4.42
C ALA A 290 17.21 22.41 -5.75
N THR A 291 17.33 21.08 -5.84
CA THR A 291 16.98 20.29 -7.03
C THR A 291 15.64 19.56 -6.90
N ASP A 292 15.06 19.51 -5.70
CA ASP A 292 13.89 18.69 -5.37
C ASP A 292 14.11 17.20 -5.70
N THR A 293 15.31 16.71 -5.43
CA THR A 293 15.71 15.31 -5.63
C THR A 293 16.23 14.69 -4.35
N GLY A 294 16.21 13.36 -4.26
CA GLY A 294 16.74 12.64 -3.11
C GLY A 294 17.29 11.27 -3.45
N HIS A 295 18.16 10.77 -2.58
CA HIS A 295 18.65 9.39 -2.61
C HIS A 295 18.27 8.73 -1.28
N GLY A 296 17.69 7.55 -1.33
CA GLY A 296 17.06 6.92 -0.18
C GLY A 296 17.44 5.45 0.03
N LEU A 297 17.46 5.06 1.31
CA LEU A 297 17.67 3.70 1.77
C LEU A 297 16.46 3.23 2.56
N VAL A 298 16.00 2.01 2.27
CA VAL A 298 15.16 1.22 3.17
C VAL A 298 16.09 0.37 4.02
N VAL A 299 16.04 0.51 5.34
CA VAL A 299 17.01 -0.09 6.26
C VAL A 299 16.33 -1.15 7.12
N ALA A 300 17.02 -2.24 7.42
CA ALA A 300 16.63 -3.26 8.38
C ALA A 300 17.60 -3.35 9.57
N PHE A 301 17.08 -3.75 10.73
CA PHE A 301 17.85 -4.05 11.94
C PHE A 301 17.72 -5.54 12.31
N ASN A 302 18.85 -6.20 12.50
CA ASN A 302 18.93 -7.63 12.75
C ASN A 302 18.85 -7.95 14.25
N TRP A 303 17.62 -8.03 14.77
CA TRP A 303 17.35 -8.38 16.17
C TRP A 303 17.87 -9.76 16.58
N THR A 304 17.84 -10.74 15.67
CA THR A 304 18.34 -12.09 15.94
C THR A 304 19.84 -12.04 16.18
N LYS A 305 20.58 -11.36 15.31
CA LYS A 305 22.03 -11.21 15.44
C LYS A 305 22.40 -10.42 16.68
N ALA A 306 21.68 -9.34 16.99
CA ALA A 306 21.91 -8.56 18.20
C ALA A 306 21.77 -9.42 19.48
N LYS A 307 20.73 -10.24 19.56
CA LYS A 307 20.51 -11.15 20.71
C LYS A 307 21.56 -12.26 20.81
N GLU A 308 22.02 -12.78 19.67
CA GLU A 308 23.09 -13.76 19.59
C GLU A 308 24.40 -13.16 20.12
N LEU A 309 24.81 -12.00 19.60
CA LEU A 309 26.05 -11.33 19.98
C LEU A 309 26.06 -10.93 21.46
N CYS A 310 24.91 -10.54 22.01
CA CYS A 310 24.78 -10.20 23.43
C CYS A 310 24.54 -11.42 24.34
N GLY A 311 24.54 -12.65 23.79
CA GLY A 311 24.30 -13.87 24.55
C GLY A 311 23.04 -13.83 25.41
N VAL A 312 21.93 -13.31 24.87
CA VAL A 312 20.62 -13.22 25.57
C VAL A 312 19.58 -14.18 25.02
N ASP A 313 19.87 -14.92 23.95
CA ASP A 313 18.87 -15.75 23.27
C ASP A 313 18.57 -17.10 23.94
N ASP A 314 19.14 -17.37 25.11
CA ASP A 314 18.95 -18.63 25.87
C ASP A 314 17.47 -18.82 26.30
N PRO A 315 16.78 -19.88 25.79
CA PRO A 315 15.41 -20.20 26.16
C PRO A 315 15.19 -20.41 27.67
N ALA A 316 16.21 -20.83 28.43
CA ALA A 316 16.10 -21.03 29.88
C ALA A 316 15.83 -19.71 30.62
N ASN A 317 16.41 -18.61 30.12
CA ASN A 317 16.25 -17.28 30.72
C ASN A 317 14.91 -16.64 30.32
N LYS A 318 14.38 -16.92 29.13
CA LYS A 318 13.14 -16.29 28.59
C LYS A 318 11.89 -16.44 29.47
N LYS A 319 11.85 -17.44 30.37
CA LYS A 319 10.72 -17.69 31.29
C LYS A 319 10.91 -17.07 32.67
N GLN A 320 12.07 -16.49 32.96
CA GLN A 320 12.38 -15.94 34.27
C GLN A 320 11.71 -14.57 34.47
N PRO A 321 11.26 -14.22 35.69
CA PRO A 321 10.57 -12.96 35.96
C PRO A 321 11.45 -11.73 35.75
N TRP A 322 12.77 -11.90 35.83
CA TRP A 322 13.77 -10.84 35.65
C TRP A 322 14.24 -10.65 34.21
N TYR A 323 13.89 -11.57 33.31
CA TYR A 323 14.43 -11.61 31.96
C TYR A 323 14.21 -10.31 31.18
N TRP A 324 13.04 -9.68 31.33
CA TRP A 324 12.69 -8.48 30.56
C TRP A 324 13.66 -7.32 30.77
N TRP A 325 13.99 -6.96 32.01
CA TRP A 325 14.93 -5.85 32.27
C TRP A 325 16.38 -6.31 32.14
N TRP A 326 16.67 -7.56 32.49
CA TRP A 326 18.02 -8.13 32.41
C TRP A 326 18.52 -8.17 30.97
N MET A 327 17.70 -8.70 30.05
CA MET A 327 18.02 -8.79 28.64
C MET A 327 18.27 -7.40 28.05
N ARG A 328 17.46 -6.40 28.43
CA ARG A 328 17.60 -5.02 27.95
C ARG A 328 18.88 -4.37 28.47
N LEU A 329 19.12 -4.43 29.78
CA LEU A 329 20.35 -3.91 30.37
C LEU A 329 21.58 -4.56 29.74
N LYS A 330 21.57 -5.89 29.58
CA LYS A 330 22.67 -6.63 28.97
C LYS A 330 22.93 -6.20 27.53
N MET A 331 21.88 -6.16 26.70
CA MET A 331 22.01 -5.71 25.32
C MET A 331 22.49 -4.25 25.23
N ASP A 332 21.98 -3.35 26.07
CA ASP A 332 22.39 -1.94 26.05
C ASP A 332 23.87 -1.77 26.40
N VAL A 333 24.38 -2.50 27.39
CA VAL A 333 25.80 -2.44 27.72
C VAL A 333 26.65 -3.17 26.67
N GLU A 334 26.25 -4.34 26.18
CA GLU A 334 27.08 -5.15 25.27
C GLU A 334 27.09 -4.63 23.83
N MET A 335 25.97 -4.07 23.33
CA MET A 335 25.93 -3.46 22.00
C MET A 335 26.86 -2.24 21.87
N MET A 336 27.19 -1.57 22.98
CA MET A 336 28.17 -0.49 23.02
C MET A 336 29.62 -0.96 22.88
N ASP A 337 29.91 -2.25 23.16
CA ASP A 337 31.25 -2.84 23.07
C ASP A 337 31.49 -3.57 21.74
N LEU A 338 30.52 -3.56 20.82
CA LEU A 338 30.68 -4.22 19.53
C LEU A 338 31.76 -3.50 18.72
N ASP A 339 32.77 -4.25 18.25
CA ASP A 339 33.84 -3.73 17.39
C ASP A 339 33.29 -3.14 16.07
N ASP A 340 32.23 -3.76 15.55
CA ASP A 340 31.50 -3.29 14.37
C ASP A 340 29.99 -3.42 14.61
N PRO A 341 29.33 -2.38 15.15
CA PRO A 341 27.89 -2.39 15.37
C PRO A 341 27.07 -2.38 14.07
N LYS A 342 27.67 -2.02 12.91
CA LYS A 342 26.95 -2.01 11.62
C LYS A 342 26.59 -3.38 11.12
N GLN A 343 27.22 -4.44 11.62
CA GLN A 343 26.80 -5.82 11.30
C GLN A 343 25.34 -6.12 11.70
N LEU A 344 24.73 -5.24 12.51
CA LEU A 344 23.33 -5.31 12.92
C LEU A 344 22.38 -4.58 11.97
N VAL A 345 22.88 -3.84 10.99
CA VAL A 345 22.10 -2.97 10.11
C VAL A 345 22.37 -3.34 8.65
N SER A 346 21.33 -3.41 7.82
CA SER A 346 21.47 -3.68 6.39
C SER A 346 20.51 -2.84 5.55
N THR A 347 20.86 -2.64 4.28
CA THR A 347 19.97 -2.00 3.30
C THR A 347 19.11 -3.06 2.62
N MET A 348 17.79 -2.90 2.70
CA MET A 348 16.80 -3.73 2.00
C MET A 348 16.61 -3.27 0.55
N LYS A 349 16.64 -1.95 0.32
CA LYS A 349 16.45 -1.33 -0.99
C LYS A 349 17.09 0.05 -1.05
N GLU A 350 17.69 0.36 -2.19
CA GLU A 350 18.13 1.71 -2.55
C GLU A 350 17.20 2.28 -3.62
N PHE A 351 16.97 3.59 -3.60
CA PHE A 351 16.14 4.27 -4.59
C PHE A 351 16.51 5.75 -4.74
N ASP A 352 16.17 6.32 -5.89
CA ASP A 352 16.27 7.75 -6.16
C ASP A 352 14.88 8.35 -6.30
N LEU A 353 14.75 9.61 -5.88
CA LEU A 353 13.56 10.43 -6.05
C LEU A 353 13.91 11.64 -6.92
N ASN A 354 13.14 11.87 -7.97
CA ASN A 354 13.38 12.92 -8.97
C ASN A 354 12.49 14.15 -8.78
N SER A 355 11.57 14.09 -7.82
CA SER A 355 10.68 15.21 -7.54
C SER A 355 10.17 15.20 -6.11
N LYS A 356 9.77 16.38 -5.63
CA LYS A 356 9.04 16.52 -4.37
C LYS A 356 7.72 15.73 -4.35
N ALA A 357 7.10 15.51 -5.50
CA ALA A 357 5.86 14.72 -5.59
C ALA A 357 6.13 13.27 -5.18
N GLU A 358 7.19 12.65 -5.71
CA GLU A 358 7.59 11.28 -5.34
C GLU A 358 7.92 11.15 -3.85
N LEU A 359 8.60 12.14 -3.26
CA LEU A 359 8.81 12.19 -1.81
C LEU A 359 7.50 12.23 -1.03
N MET A 360 6.52 13.00 -1.50
CA MET A 360 5.25 13.15 -0.81
C MET A 360 4.38 11.89 -0.90
N GLU A 361 4.46 11.13 -1.99
CA GLU A 361 3.78 9.83 -2.11
C GLU A 361 4.19 8.84 -1.01
N LEU A 362 5.46 8.88 -0.57
CA LEU A 362 5.94 8.08 0.56
C LEU A 362 5.42 8.56 1.92
N LYS A 363 4.91 9.79 2.01
CA LYS A 363 4.59 10.47 3.28
C LYS A 363 3.10 10.69 3.50
N TYR A 364 2.27 10.58 2.46
CA TYR A 364 0.84 10.85 2.59
C TYR A 364 0.13 9.83 3.49
N ALA A 365 -0.81 10.32 4.29
CA ALA A 365 -1.67 9.47 5.09
C ALA A 365 -2.51 8.59 4.16
N GLY A 366 -2.54 7.28 4.45
CA GLY A 366 -3.25 6.29 3.62
C GLY A 366 -2.36 5.56 2.62
N ASN A 367 -1.16 6.08 2.31
CA ASN A 367 -0.19 5.38 1.48
C ASN A 367 0.69 4.47 2.36
N ASN A 368 0.96 3.25 1.87
CA ASN A 368 2.02 2.41 2.44
C ASN A 368 3.32 2.68 1.66
N PRO A 369 4.36 3.25 2.30
CA PRO A 369 5.58 3.61 1.58
C PRO A 369 6.33 2.39 1.05
N TYR A 370 6.15 1.21 1.64
CA TYR A 370 6.75 -0.03 1.14
C TYR A 370 6.08 -0.52 -0.14
N VAL A 371 4.78 -0.25 -0.31
CA VAL A 371 4.07 -0.51 -1.57
C VAL A 371 4.54 0.45 -2.66
N VAL A 372 4.61 1.74 -2.34
CA VAL A 372 5.11 2.76 -3.29
C VAL A 372 6.54 2.43 -3.75
N LEU A 373 7.35 1.87 -2.85
CA LEU A 373 8.70 1.41 -3.17
C LEU A 373 8.74 -0.02 -3.75
N GLY A 374 7.61 -0.68 -4.03
CA GLY A 374 7.56 -2.03 -4.62
C GLY A 374 8.19 -3.13 -3.76
N LEU A 375 8.17 -2.97 -2.44
CA LEU A 375 8.57 -3.98 -1.44
C LEU A 375 7.37 -4.74 -0.87
N LEU A 376 6.16 -4.27 -1.12
CA LEU A 376 4.89 -4.93 -0.83
C LEU A 376 3.95 -4.78 -2.06
N PRO A 377 3.01 -5.72 -2.27
CA PRO A 377 2.03 -5.62 -3.37
C PRO A 377 1.05 -4.44 -3.17
N ASP A 378 0.50 -3.88 -4.28
CA ASP A 378 -0.53 -2.83 -4.23
C ASP A 378 -1.72 -3.28 -3.35
N PRO A 379 -2.09 -2.51 -2.30
CA PRO A 379 -3.17 -2.88 -1.40
C PRO A 379 -4.52 -2.91 -2.12
N ALA A 380 -4.65 -2.39 -3.33
CA ALA A 380 -5.90 -2.49 -4.11
C ALA A 380 -6.37 -3.94 -4.27
N LEU A 381 -5.45 -4.88 -4.49
CA LEU A 381 -5.80 -6.31 -4.59
C LEU A 381 -6.16 -6.87 -3.20
N ALA A 382 -5.31 -6.63 -2.20
CA ALA A 382 -5.57 -7.08 -0.83
C ALA A 382 -6.86 -6.48 -0.22
N ASN A 383 -7.23 -5.25 -0.59
CA ASN A 383 -8.48 -4.61 -0.18
C ASN A 383 -9.69 -5.19 -0.91
N LEU A 384 -9.51 -5.66 -2.15
CA LEU A 384 -10.57 -6.24 -2.96
C LEU A 384 -10.90 -7.66 -2.51
N VAL A 385 -9.88 -8.51 -2.30
CA VAL A 385 -10.07 -9.94 -2.03
C VAL A 385 -9.75 -10.36 -0.59
N GLY A 386 -9.07 -9.51 0.20
CA GLY A 386 -8.50 -9.86 1.51
C GLY A 386 -7.08 -10.43 1.34
N PRO A 387 -6.08 -9.99 2.13
CA PRO A 387 -4.68 -10.42 1.97
C PRO A 387 -4.49 -11.93 2.10
N GLU A 388 -5.33 -12.62 2.88
CA GLU A 388 -5.31 -14.07 3.07
C GLU A 388 -5.92 -14.88 1.92
N ASN A 389 -6.60 -14.23 0.96
CA ASN A 389 -7.28 -14.88 -0.17
C ASN A 389 -6.59 -14.56 -1.51
N ILE A 390 -5.38 -14.00 -1.49
CA ILE A 390 -4.61 -13.76 -2.71
C ILE A 390 -4.02 -15.09 -3.20
N ASP A 391 -4.40 -15.50 -4.41
CA ASP A 391 -3.88 -16.68 -5.09
C ASP A 391 -3.05 -16.31 -6.34
N VAL A 392 -2.40 -17.30 -6.96
CA VAL A 392 -1.54 -17.12 -8.13
C VAL A 392 -2.27 -16.47 -9.30
N ASP A 393 -3.55 -16.78 -9.49
CA ASP A 393 -4.34 -16.24 -10.58
C ASP A 393 -4.73 -14.77 -10.37
N ASN A 394 -4.96 -14.33 -9.11
CA ASN A 394 -5.05 -12.90 -8.81
C ASN A 394 -3.76 -12.16 -9.21
N LEU A 395 -2.60 -12.71 -8.83
CA LEU A 395 -1.30 -12.14 -9.13
C LEU A 395 -0.98 -12.16 -10.63
N LEU A 396 -1.48 -13.17 -11.37
CA LEU A 396 -1.37 -13.26 -12.81
C LEU A 396 -2.11 -12.12 -13.52
N GLY A 397 -3.35 -11.83 -13.11
CA GLY A 397 -4.11 -10.70 -13.64
C GLY A 397 -3.45 -9.35 -13.33
N LEU A 398 -2.90 -9.20 -12.12
CA LEU A 398 -2.11 -8.04 -11.72
C LEU A 398 -0.86 -7.89 -12.59
N ARG A 399 -0.08 -8.96 -12.75
CA ARG A 399 1.16 -8.95 -13.51
C ARG A 399 0.95 -8.66 -15.01
N ALA A 400 -0.10 -9.24 -15.61
CA ALA A 400 -0.48 -8.93 -16.99
C ALA A 400 -0.82 -7.44 -17.17
N SER A 401 -1.46 -6.85 -16.17
CA SER A 401 -1.84 -5.44 -16.15
C SER A 401 -0.63 -4.51 -15.98
N GLU A 402 0.28 -4.81 -15.05
CA GLU A 402 1.53 -4.06 -14.88
C GLU A 402 2.39 -4.11 -16.15
N PHE A 403 2.48 -5.31 -16.77
CA PHE A 403 3.16 -5.49 -18.04
C PHE A 403 2.55 -4.61 -19.13
N ALA A 404 1.22 -4.56 -19.22
CA ALA A 404 0.52 -3.72 -20.18
C ALA A 404 0.74 -2.23 -19.92
N MET A 405 0.56 -1.77 -18.68
CA MET A 405 0.78 -0.38 -18.27
C MET A 405 2.18 0.10 -18.64
N LYS A 406 3.21 -0.73 -18.43
CA LYS A 406 4.59 -0.43 -18.83
C LYS A 406 4.76 -0.38 -20.35
N ASN A 407 4.28 -1.39 -21.08
CA ASN A 407 4.53 -1.53 -22.52
C ASN A 407 3.61 -0.68 -23.42
N MET A 408 2.53 -0.14 -22.85
CA MET A 408 1.59 0.76 -23.52
C MET A 408 1.61 2.17 -22.92
N SER A 409 2.29 2.38 -21.78
CA SER A 409 2.50 3.69 -21.15
C SER A 409 1.19 4.38 -20.71
N PHE A 410 0.32 3.64 -20.01
CA PHE A 410 -0.92 4.18 -19.42
C PHE A 410 -0.93 4.04 -17.90
N GLU A 411 -1.74 4.88 -17.24
CA GLU A 411 -1.92 4.91 -15.80
C GLU A 411 -3.23 4.22 -15.38
N LYS A 412 -3.33 3.87 -14.10
CA LYS A 412 -4.57 3.32 -13.52
C LYS A 412 -5.72 4.30 -13.71
N TYR A 413 -6.88 3.78 -14.11
CA TYR A 413 -8.09 4.55 -14.47
C TYR A 413 -8.01 5.38 -15.76
N ASP A 414 -7.07 5.07 -16.67
CA ASP A 414 -7.05 5.71 -17.98
C ASP A 414 -8.32 5.40 -18.80
N PRO A 415 -9.13 6.41 -19.18
CA PRO A 415 -10.39 6.22 -19.90
C PRO A 415 -10.21 5.79 -21.37
N ASN A 416 -8.97 5.69 -21.86
CA ASN A 416 -8.66 5.24 -23.21
C ASN A 416 -8.41 3.74 -23.31
N ILE A 417 -8.33 3.06 -22.17
CA ILE A 417 -7.94 1.65 -22.12
C ILE A 417 -9.16 0.74 -22.07
N LEU A 418 -9.12 -0.30 -22.89
CA LEU A 418 -10.01 -1.44 -22.84
C LEU A 418 -9.20 -2.68 -22.47
N ALA A 419 -9.54 -3.31 -21.35
CA ALA A 419 -9.04 -4.63 -21.00
C ALA A 419 -10.00 -5.72 -21.53
N MET A 420 -9.44 -6.81 -22.03
CA MET A 420 -10.19 -7.98 -22.49
C MET A 420 -9.50 -9.25 -22.01
N THR A 421 -10.27 -10.27 -21.67
CA THR A 421 -9.72 -11.58 -21.27
C THR A 421 -10.77 -12.68 -21.46
N ASP A 422 -10.35 -13.94 -21.63
CA ASP A 422 -11.25 -15.10 -21.50
C ASP A 422 -11.22 -15.75 -20.10
N SER A 423 -10.60 -15.07 -19.13
CA SER A 423 -10.72 -15.41 -17.70
C SER A 423 -12.19 -15.50 -17.28
N GLY A 424 -12.49 -16.49 -16.43
CA GLY A 424 -13.85 -16.89 -16.04
C GLY A 424 -14.47 -17.94 -16.96
N TYR A 425 -13.96 -18.09 -18.20
CA TYR A 425 -14.36 -19.16 -19.12
C TYR A 425 -13.25 -20.18 -19.33
N ALA A 426 -12.01 -19.72 -19.46
CA ALA A 426 -10.84 -20.58 -19.52
C ALA A 426 -10.69 -21.37 -18.21
N VAL A 427 -10.36 -22.66 -18.32
CA VAL A 427 -10.02 -23.50 -17.17
C VAL A 427 -8.67 -24.13 -17.38
N VAL A 428 -7.80 -23.88 -16.41
CA VAL A 428 -6.42 -24.36 -16.40
C VAL A 428 -6.32 -25.42 -15.30
N ASN A 429 -5.81 -26.60 -15.63
CA ASN A 429 -5.64 -27.72 -14.68
C ASN A 429 -6.89 -28.12 -13.89
N GLY A 430 -8.09 -27.83 -14.43
CA GLY A 430 -9.37 -28.11 -13.77
C GLY A 430 -9.90 -26.96 -12.91
N GLU A 431 -9.09 -25.93 -12.69
CA GLU A 431 -9.39 -24.75 -11.88
C GLU A 431 -9.99 -23.63 -12.70
N ARG A 432 -10.78 -22.80 -12.01
CA ARG A 432 -11.36 -21.58 -12.55
C ARG A 432 -10.28 -20.50 -12.65
N THR A 433 -10.52 -19.49 -13.47
CA THR A 433 -9.55 -18.40 -13.70
C THR A 433 -10.11 -17.03 -13.30
N ASP A 434 -11.30 -16.97 -12.71
CA ASP A 434 -12.05 -15.74 -12.42
C ASP A 434 -11.26 -14.73 -11.56
N ASN A 435 -10.40 -15.20 -10.65
CA ASN A 435 -9.56 -14.34 -9.79
C ASN A 435 -8.58 -13.46 -10.60
N CYS A 436 -8.24 -13.83 -11.85
CA CYS A 436 -7.45 -12.95 -12.72
C CYS A 436 -8.18 -11.62 -12.98
N ILE A 437 -9.51 -11.63 -13.00
CA ILE A 437 -10.34 -10.43 -13.17
C ILE A 437 -10.06 -9.44 -12.03
N ASP A 438 -9.98 -9.92 -10.78
CA ASP A 438 -9.68 -9.08 -9.62
C ASP A 438 -8.30 -8.42 -9.74
N GLY A 439 -7.30 -9.15 -10.20
CA GLY A 439 -5.96 -8.61 -10.47
C GLY A 439 -5.97 -7.50 -11.52
N ILE A 440 -6.73 -7.68 -12.60
CA ILE A 440 -6.91 -6.66 -13.65
C ILE A 440 -7.60 -5.41 -13.09
N GLN A 441 -8.69 -5.61 -12.35
CA GLN A 441 -9.46 -4.51 -11.76
C GLN A 441 -8.65 -3.71 -10.74
N ALA A 442 -7.93 -4.43 -9.86
CA ALA A 442 -7.09 -3.83 -8.82
C ALA A 442 -5.96 -2.99 -9.43
N THR A 443 -5.40 -3.40 -10.57
CA THR A 443 -4.21 -2.78 -11.16
C THR A 443 -4.54 -1.69 -12.15
N THR A 444 -5.41 -1.98 -13.14
CA THR A 444 -5.77 -1.03 -14.21
C THR A 444 -6.91 -0.10 -13.83
N GLY A 445 -7.78 -0.52 -12.91
CA GLY A 445 -9.03 0.18 -12.61
C GLY A 445 -10.14 0.00 -13.65
N CYS A 446 -9.90 -0.78 -14.72
CA CYS A 446 -10.93 -1.23 -15.66
C CYS A 446 -11.87 -2.20 -14.95
N THR A 447 -13.18 -2.14 -15.21
CA THR A 447 -14.19 -3.00 -14.59
C THR A 447 -15.31 -3.34 -15.57
N VAL A 448 -15.94 -4.51 -15.40
CA VAL A 448 -17.12 -4.90 -16.19
C VAL A 448 -18.24 -3.86 -16.09
N GLY A 449 -18.40 -3.24 -14.91
CA GLY A 449 -19.42 -2.22 -14.67
C GLY A 449 -19.23 -0.93 -15.47
N LYS A 450 -17.98 -0.52 -15.72
CA LYS A 450 -17.64 0.65 -16.55
C LYS A 450 -17.65 0.35 -18.05
N GLY A 451 -17.67 -0.93 -18.44
CA GLY A 451 -17.61 -1.35 -19.84
C GLY A 451 -16.22 -1.22 -20.47
N ASP A 452 -15.17 -1.07 -19.66
CA ASP A 452 -13.77 -1.01 -20.06
C ASP A 452 -13.00 -2.30 -19.68
N LEU A 453 -13.70 -3.33 -19.18
CA LEU A 453 -13.21 -4.70 -19.06
C LEU A 453 -14.25 -5.68 -19.64
N LEU A 454 -13.89 -6.42 -20.69
CA LEU A 454 -14.76 -7.39 -21.36
C LEU A 454 -14.28 -8.83 -21.15
N LEU A 455 -15.20 -9.71 -20.74
CA LEU A 455 -14.97 -11.13 -20.52
C LEU A 455 -15.42 -11.92 -21.76
N ILE A 456 -14.48 -12.36 -22.57
CA ILE A 456 -14.74 -12.96 -23.87
C ILE A 456 -14.96 -14.48 -23.72
N HIS A 457 -16.18 -14.94 -24.01
CA HIS A 457 -16.55 -16.35 -23.94
C HIS A 457 -15.86 -17.15 -25.05
N ARG A 458 -15.16 -18.20 -24.63
CA ARG A 458 -14.57 -19.21 -25.52
C ARG A 458 -14.68 -20.60 -24.90
N SER A 459 -14.35 -21.62 -25.69
CA SER A 459 -14.29 -23.00 -25.19
C SER A 459 -13.35 -23.11 -23.99
N ARG A 460 -13.83 -23.79 -22.94
CA ARG A 460 -13.16 -23.99 -21.64
C ARG A 460 -11.71 -24.47 -21.72
N GLN A 461 -11.33 -25.19 -22.78
CA GLN A 461 -10.00 -25.76 -22.96
C GLN A 461 -9.05 -24.86 -23.78
N ARG A 462 -9.49 -23.66 -24.17
CA ARG A 462 -8.63 -22.71 -24.86
C ARG A 462 -7.60 -22.12 -23.90
N PRO A 463 -6.42 -21.69 -24.40
CA PRO A 463 -5.41 -21.02 -23.59
C PRO A 463 -5.97 -19.74 -22.97
N LEU A 464 -5.64 -19.48 -21.71
CA LEU A 464 -5.94 -18.23 -21.03
C LEU A 464 -5.13 -17.08 -21.66
N TRP A 465 -5.77 -15.93 -21.87
CA TRP A 465 -5.09 -14.73 -22.37
C TRP A 465 -5.63 -13.44 -21.77
N PHE A 466 -4.83 -12.40 -21.91
CA PHE A 466 -5.16 -11.01 -21.59
C PHE A 466 -4.87 -10.13 -22.80
N ALA A 467 -5.71 -9.14 -23.05
CA ALA A 467 -5.46 -8.13 -24.06
C ALA A 467 -5.81 -6.73 -23.54
N PHE A 468 -5.04 -5.75 -23.97
CA PHE A 468 -5.21 -4.35 -23.59
C PHE A 468 -5.14 -3.51 -24.86
N PHE A 469 -6.15 -2.69 -25.07
CA PHE A 469 -6.25 -1.81 -26.23
C PHE A 469 -6.33 -0.36 -25.79
N ASP A 470 -5.57 0.51 -26.45
CA ASP A 470 -5.60 1.95 -26.22
C ASP A 470 -6.22 2.64 -27.44
N LYS A 471 -7.38 3.27 -27.26
CA LYS A 471 -8.09 3.95 -28.35
C LYS A 471 -7.40 5.22 -28.85
N SER A 472 -6.47 5.79 -28.08
CA SER A 472 -5.73 7.01 -28.48
C SER A 472 -4.62 6.70 -29.48
N THR A 473 -3.99 5.53 -29.35
CA THR A 473 -2.91 5.07 -30.24
C THR A 473 -3.37 4.04 -31.25
N GLY A 474 -4.43 3.29 -30.95
CA GLY A 474 -4.89 2.13 -31.71
C GLY A 474 -4.05 0.87 -31.49
N ASP A 475 -3.16 0.88 -30.49
CA ASP A 475 -2.33 -0.28 -30.16
C ASP A 475 -3.12 -1.29 -29.32
N CYS A 476 -2.97 -2.57 -29.67
CA CYS A 476 -3.49 -3.71 -28.92
C CYS A 476 -2.32 -4.61 -28.51
N LEU A 477 -2.15 -4.80 -27.21
CA LEU A 477 -1.23 -5.75 -26.61
C LEU A 477 -1.99 -7.02 -26.24
N TYR A 478 -1.48 -8.18 -26.66
CA TYR A 478 -2.00 -9.51 -26.36
C TYR A 478 -0.95 -10.33 -25.62
N LEU A 479 -1.38 -11.00 -24.56
CA LEU A 479 -0.59 -11.86 -23.70
C LEU A 479 -1.28 -13.23 -23.61
N GLU A 480 -0.61 -14.29 -24.02
CA GLU A 480 -1.09 -15.66 -23.82
C GLU A 480 -0.30 -16.32 -22.70
N VAL A 481 -1.01 -16.91 -21.74
CA VAL A 481 -0.41 -17.45 -20.52
C VAL A 481 0.19 -18.83 -20.77
N ASP A 482 1.35 -19.10 -20.17
CA ASP A 482 1.83 -20.47 -19.98
C ASP A 482 1.07 -21.12 -18.81
N ASN A 483 0.25 -22.12 -19.10
CA ASN A 483 -0.58 -22.78 -18.09
C ASN A 483 0.21 -23.39 -16.91
N SER A 484 1.51 -23.63 -17.05
CA SER A 484 2.34 -24.18 -15.97
C SER A 484 2.54 -23.21 -14.79
N VAL A 485 2.21 -21.93 -14.94
CA VAL A 485 2.24 -20.96 -13.83
C VAL A 485 1.25 -21.31 -12.73
N PHE A 486 0.15 -21.99 -13.05
CA PHE A 486 -0.88 -22.38 -12.07
C PHE A 486 -0.40 -23.50 -11.13
N ASP A 487 0.69 -24.21 -11.47
CA ASP A 487 1.27 -25.25 -10.62
C ASP A 487 2.29 -24.68 -9.61
N LYS A 488 2.49 -23.36 -9.58
CA LYS A 488 3.47 -22.67 -8.74
C LYS A 488 2.86 -22.27 -7.40
N SER A 489 3.68 -22.19 -6.36
CA SER A 489 3.36 -21.38 -5.19
C SER A 489 3.47 -19.89 -5.51
N ILE A 490 2.89 -19.03 -4.68
CA ILE A 490 2.96 -17.57 -4.82
C ILE A 490 4.42 -17.10 -4.94
N ASP A 491 5.30 -17.56 -4.05
CA ASP A 491 6.72 -17.17 -4.05
C ASP A 491 7.42 -17.59 -5.35
N GLU A 492 7.14 -18.80 -5.84
CA GLU A 492 7.69 -19.28 -7.10
C GLU A 492 7.18 -18.46 -8.29
N PHE A 493 5.87 -18.17 -8.34
CA PHE A 493 5.25 -17.35 -9.39
C PHE A 493 5.86 -15.94 -9.44
N MET A 494 6.00 -15.29 -8.28
CA MET A 494 6.54 -13.93 -8.18
C MET A 494 8.01 -13.85 -8.61
N ALA A 495 8.76 -14.95 -8.50
CA ALA A 495 10.16 -15.02 -8.91
C ALA A 495 10.35 -15.29 -10.42
N LEU A 496 9.32 -15.73 -11.14
CA LEU A 496 9.42 -15.99 -12.59
C LEU A 496 9.69 -14.70 -13.35
N PRO A 497 10.46 -14.71 -14.45
CA PRO A 497 10.50 -13.60 -15.39
C PRO A 497 9.28 -13.62 -16.33
N ASP A 498 8.96 -12.48 -16.97
CA ASP A 498 7.72 -12.34 -17.77
C ASP A 498 7.65 -13.32 -18.95
N GLU A 499 8.79 -13.65 -19.55
CA GLU A 499 8.91 -14.64 -20.64
C GLU A 499 8.59 -16.08 -20.23
N GLU A 500 8.63 -16.41 -18.94
CA GLU A 500 8.19 -17.70 -18.41
C GLU A 500 6.71 -17.69 -18.02
N VAL A 501 6.11 -16.51 -17.83
CA VAL A 501 4.68 -16.34 -17.54
C VAL A 501 3.85 -16.28 -18.82
N PHE A 502 4.31 -15.53 -19.81
CA PHE A 502 3.60 -15.30 -21.07
C PHE A 502 4.31 -16.00 -22.23
N ARG A 503 3.76 -17.13 -22.68
CA ARG A 503 4.29 -17.88 -23.82
C ARG A 503 4.16 -17.13 -25.15
N MET A 504 3.27 -16.12 -25.21
CA MET A 504 3.13 -15.23 -26.36
C MET A 504 2.88 -13.81 -25.88
N THR A 505 3.64 -12.86 -26.42
CA THR A 505 3.45 -11.42 -26.22
C THR A 505 3.48 -10.74 -27.58
N VAL A 506 2.36 -10.13 -27.98
CA VAL A 506 2.22 -9.48 -29.29
C VAL A 506 1.63 -8.09 -29.12
N LYS A 507 2.27 -7.08 -29.71
CA LYS A 507 1.73 -5.71 -29.77
C LYS A 507 1.55 -5.31 -31.24
N GLU A 508 0.32 -5.01 -31.62
CA GLU A 508 -0.03 -4.60 -32.98
C GLU A 508 -0.94 -3.38 -32.97
N ASN A 509 -0.76 -2.49 -33.93
CA ASN A 509 -1.71 -1.41 -34.14
C ASN A 509 -2.87 -1.91 -34.98
N VAL A 510 -4.04 -1.93 -34.37
CA VAL A 510 -5.30 -2.42 -34.94
C VAL A 510 -6.27 -1.28 -35.21
N SER A 511 -5.82 -0.03 -35.35
CA SER A 511 -6.71 1.10 -35.65
C SER A 511 -7.44 0.95 -36.98
N PRO A 512 -8.68 1.48 -37.13
CA PRO A 512 -9.41 1.41 -38.39
C PRO A 512 -8.67 2.15 -39.52
N ASP A 513 -8.07 3.30 -39.22
CA ASP A 513 -7.28 4.09 -40.18
C ASP A 513 -6.16 3.28 -40.82
N ARG A 514 -5.52 2.41 -40.03
CA ARG A 514 -4.46 1.52 -40.51
C ARG A 514 -5.03 0.31 -41.24
N LEU A 515 -6.01 -0.38 -40.65
CA LEU A 515 -6.54 -1.64 -41.16
C LEU A 515 -7.35 -1.47 -42.45
N LEU A 516 -8.11 -0.39 -42.55
CA LEU A 516 -8.95 -0.09 -43.72
C LEU A 516 -8.17 0.59 -44.85
N ASN A 517 -6.88 0.88 -44.67
CA ASN A 517 -6.00 1.33 -45.73
C ASN A 517 -5.71 0.18 -46.71
N GLU A 518 -6.12 0.32 -47.97
CA GLU A 518 -5.97 -0.74 -48.99
C GLU A 518 -4.52 -1.20 -49.23
N SER A 519 -3.53 -0.34 -48.98
CA SER A 519 -2.12 -0.72 -49.12
C SER A 519 -1.60 -1.55 -47.94
N TYR A 520 -2.21 -1.40 -46.75
CA TYR A 520 -1.85 -2.14 -45.55
C TYR A 520 -2.70 -3.40 -45.34
N ALA A 521 -3.94 -3.43 -45.83
CA ALA A 521 -4.84 -4.55 -45.64
C ALA A 521 -4.22 -5.92 -46.05
N PRO A 522 -3.48 -6.07 -47.17
CA PRO A 522 -2.79 -7.33 -47.47
C PRO A 522 -1.75 -7.75 -46.41
N VAL A 523 -1.11 -6.80 -45.73
CA VAL A 523 -0.15 -7.06 -44.65
C VAL A 523 -0.88 -7.61 -43.43
N TRP A 524 -2.01 -7.01 -43.05
CA TRP A 524 -2.82 -7.51 -41.95
C TRP A 524 -3.42 -8.88 -42.25
N ASP A 525 -3.88 -9.11 -43.48
CA ASP A 525 -4.39 -10.42 -43.91
C ASP A 525 -3.35 -11.53 -43.77
N ALA A 526 -2.09 -11.24 -44.09
CA ALA A 526 -0.97 -12.16 -43.84
C ALA A 526 -0.77 -12.44 -42.35
N LYS A 527 -0.88 -11.42 -41.48
CA LYS A 527 -0.81 -11.58 -40.02
C LYS A 527 -1.99 -12.41 -39.47
N MET A 528 -3.20 -12.22 -39.98
CA MET A 528 -4.34 -13.05 -39.60
C MET A 528 -4.14 -14.50 -40.02
N LYS A 529 -3.64 -14.76 -41.23
CA LYS A 529 -3.30 -16.12 -41.68
C LYS A 529 -2.19 -16.76 -40.85
N ALA A 530 -1.28 -15.94 -40.31
CA ALA A 530 -0.20 -16.36 -39.41
C ALA A 530 -0.62 -16.49 -37.93
N GLU A 531 -1.88 -16.16 -37.59
CA GLU A 531 -2.43 -16.28 -36.23
C GLU A 531 -1.61 -15.50 -35.18
N VAL A 532 -1.24 -14.25 -35.49
CA VAL A 532 -0.37 -13.41 -34.63
C VAL A 532 -0.87 -13.21 -33.20
N PHE A 533 -2.17 -13.35 -32.94
CA PHE A 533 -2.77 -13.28 -31.61
C PHE A 533 -3.22 -14.65 -31.08
N GLY A 534 -2.54 -15.71 -31.50
CA GLY A 534 -2.89 -17.08 -31.15
C GLY A 534 -4.10 -17.63 -31.93
N GLY A 535 -4.28 -18.95 -31.83
CA GLY A 535 -5.25 -19.70 -32.62
C GLY A 535 -6.72 -19.39 -32.29
N GLY A 536 -7.60 -19.70 -33.25
CA GLY A 536 -9.05 -19.43 -33.22
C GLY A 536 -9.81 -20.38 -34.17
N ALA A 537 -11.14 -20.27 -34.26
CA ALA A 537 -11.89 -21.04 -35.26
C ALA A 537 -11.77 -20.33 -36.61
N LYS A 538 -11.17 -20.98 -37.63
CA LYS A 538 -11.08 -20.36 -38.96
C LYS A 538 -12.48 -20.20 -39.57
N PRO A 539 -12.76 -19.09 -40.27
CA PRO A 539 -11.84 -17.98 -40.61
C PRO A 539 -11.74 -16.87 -39.54
N PHE A 540 -12.59 -16.86 -38.52
CA PHE A 540 -12.70 -15.84 -37.47
C PHE A 540 -11.80 -16.17 -36.26
N ASN A 541 -10.47 -15.99 -36.43
CA ASN A 541 -9.53 -16.20 -35.34
C ASN A 541 -9.43 -15.00 -34.39
N ASN A 542 -8.57 -15.08 -33.38
CA ASN A 542 -8.41 -14.02 -32.38
C ASN A 542 -8.03 -12.67 -33.01
N ALA A 543 -7.33 -12.66 -34.15
CA ALA A 543 -7.03 -11.41 -34.83
C ALA A 543 -8.27 -10.71 -35.39
N PHE A 544 -9.30 -11.47 -35.75
CA PHE A 544 -10.61 -10.90 -36.06
C PHE A 544 -11.28 -10.34 -34.79
N THR A 545 -11.25 -11.06 -33.66
CA THR A 545 -11.76 -10.57 -32.37
C THR A 545 -11.13 -9.23 -31.97
N PHE A 546 -9.79 -9.17 -31.95
CA PHE A 546 -9.02 -8.01 -31.50
C PHE A 546 -9.02 -6.84 -32.48
N MET A 547 -9.45 -7.04 -33.74
CA MET A 547 -9.69 -5.92 -34.65
C MET A 547 -11.15 -5.45 -34.63
N THR A 548 -12.12 -6.29 -34.29
CA THR A 548 -13.54 -5.87 -34.35
C THR A 548 -14.04 -5.29 -33.03
N ILE A 549 -13.82 -5.97 -31.90
CA ILE A 549 -14.38 -5.54 -30.61
C ILE A 549 -13.78 -4.20 -30.17
N PRO A 550 -12.44 -4.03 -30.12
CA PRO A 550 -11.88 -2.79 -29.60
C PRO A 550 -12.20 -1.58 -30.46
N ASN A 551 -12.26 -1.75 -31.78
CA ASN A 551 -12.57 -0.65 -32.70
C ASN A 551 -14.04 -0.23 -32.63
N VAL A 552 -14.97 -1.17 -32.49
CA VAL A 552 -16.38 -0.83 -32.26
C VAL A 552 -16.54 -0.16 -30.89
N TRP A 553 -15.87 -0.64 -29.85
CA TRP A 553 -15.83 0.03 -28.53
C TRP A 553 -15.24 1.45 -28.61
N ALA A 554 -14.18 1.66 -29.40
CA ALA A 554 -13.47 2.93 -29.54
C ALA A 554 -14.24 4.01 -30.31
N LYS A 555 -15.20 3.64 -31.17
CA LYS A 555 -15.91 4.58 -32.06
C LYS A 555 -16.71 5.66 -31.30
N GLY A 556 -16.86 5.54 -29.98
CA GLY A 556 -17.02 6.72 -29.11
C GLY A 556 -18.42 7.34 -29.06
N ASN A 557 -19.42 6.72 -29.71
CA ASN A 557 -20.84 7.15 -29.69
C ASN A 557 -21.73 6.25 -28.80
N GLY A 558 -21.18 5.60 -27.78
CA GLY A 558 -21.97 4.68 -26.96
C GLY A 558 -22.22 3.36 -27.69
N SER A 559 -21.15 2.65 -28.05
CA SER A 559 -21.23 1.25 -28.50
C SER A 559 -22.16 0.51 -27.54
N PRO A 560 -23.32 0.05 -28.02
CA PRO A 560 -24.40 -0.35 -27.13
C PRO A 560 -23.92 -1.44 -26.21
N ARG A 561 -24.26 -1.30 -24.95
CA ARG A 561 -23.87 -2.27 -23.93
C ARG A 561 -24.38 -3.65 -24.31
N GLU A 562 -25.54 -3.72 -24.93
CA GLU A 562 -26.26 -4.87 -25.46
C GLU A 562 -25.46 -5.56 -26.58
N LEU A 563 -24.87 -4.78 -27.50
CA LEU A 563 -24.02 -5.30 -28.58
C LEU A 563 -22.68 -5.80 -28.02
N LEU A 564 -22.04 -5.03 -27.13
CA LEU A 564 -20.78 -5.44 -26.50
C LEU A 564 -20.97 -6.69 -25.63
N ALA A 565 -22.07 -6.79 -24.88
CA ALA A 565 -22.40 -7.97 -24.09
C ALA A 565 -22.69 -9.20 -24.96
N ALA A 566 -23.43 -9.04 -26.06
CA ALA A 566 -23.61 -10.12 -27.02
C ALA A 566 -22.28 -10.52 -27.70
N SER A 567 -21.38 -9.57 -27.96
CA SER A 567 -20.06 -9.85 -28.53
C SER A 567 -19.15 -10.64 -27.60
N GLN A 568 -19.31 -10.49 -26.27
CA GLN A 568 -18.63 -11.31 -25.29
C GLN A 568 -19.06 -12.78 -25.44
N PHE A 569 -20.34 -13.06 -25.67
CA PHE A 569 -20.84 -14.41 -25.94
C PHE A 569 -20.43 -14.95 -27.33
N HIS A 570 -20.50 -14.10 -28.37
CA HIS A 570 -20.18 -14.44 -29.76
C HIS A 570 -18.68 -14.46 -30.10
N ASN A 571 -17.83 -13.92 -29.21
CA ASN A 571 -16.37 -13.78 -29.30
C ASN A 571 -15.85 -12.78 -30.36
N HIS A 572 -16.71 -12.10 -31.12
CA HIS A 572 -16.30 -11.04 -32.05
C HIS A 572 -17.51 -10.19 -32.44
N ILE A 573 -17.28 -9.07 -33.13
CA ILE A 573 -18.34 -8.32 -33.79
C ILE A 573 -18.22 -8.58 -35.29
N CYS A 574 -19.35 -8.89 -35.92
CA CYS A 574 -19.44 -9.00 -37.38
C CYS A 574 -20.77 -8.39 -37.82
N PRO A 575 -20.96 -8.10 -39.12
CA PRO A 575 -22.20 -7.52 -39.61
C PRO A 575 -23.44 -8.35 -39.30
N GLY A 576 -23.30 -9.67 -39.15
CA GLY A 576 -24.38 -10.53 -38.68
C GLY A 576 -24.77 -10.25 -37.23
N LEU A 577 -23.80 -10.06 -36.34
CA LEU A 577 -24.06 -9.67 -34.95
C LEU A 577 -24.64 -8.24 -34.90
N THR A 578 -24.04 -7.30 -35.61
CA THR A 578 -24.50 -5.90 -35.73
C THR A 578 -25.96 -5.84 -36.22
N SER A 579 -26.33 -6.66 -37.22
CA SER A 579 -27.73 -6.77 -37.67
C SER A 579 -28.70 -7.29 -36.61
N GLY A 580 -28.21 -8.11 -35.66
CA GLY A 580 -29.01 -8.56 -34.53
C GLY A 580 -29.30 -7.45 -33.53
N TYR A 581 -28.37 -6.51 -33.35
CA TYR A 581 -28.60 -5.32 -32.53
C TYR A 581 -29.66 -4.41 -33.16
N PHE A 582 -29.61 -4.19 -34.47
CA PHE A 582 -30.66 -3.45 -35.17
C PHE A 582 -32.05 -4.10 -35.07
N LEU A 583 -32.11 -5.44 -35.16
CA LEU A 583 -33.36 -6.17 -34.93
C LEU A 583 -33.84 -6.02 -33.49
N PHE A 584 -32.93 -6.02 -32.51
CA PHE A 584 -33.26 -5.80 -31.10
C PHE A 584 -33.88 -4.41 -30.88
N GLU A 585 -33.23 -3.34 -31.32
CA GLU A 585 -33.76 -1.97 -31.20
C GLU A 585 -35.12 -1.82 -31.92
N TYR A 586 -35.24 -2.39 -33.11
CA TYR A 586 -36.51 -2.37 -33.85
C TYR A 586 -37.64 -3.07 -33.08
N LEU A 587 -37.34 -4.18 -32.39
CA LEU A 587 -38.36 -4.89 -31.59
C LEU A 587 -38.74 -4.10 -30.34
N GLU A 588 -37.79 -3.42 -29.70
CA GLU A 588 -38.08 -2.54 -28.56
C GLU A 588 -38.98 -1.36 -28.95
N GLU A 589 -38.83 -0.84 -30.17
CA GLU A 589 -39.69 0.24 -30.68
C GLU A 589 -41.07 -0.26 -31.16
N HIS A 590 -41.09 -1.34 -31.95
CA HIS A 590 -42.29 -1.75 -32.71
C HIS A 590 -43.03 -2.97 -32.14
N LEU A 591 -42.43 -3.72 -31.21
CA LEU A 591 -43.05 -4.87 -30.56
C LEU A 591 -42.71 -4.98 -29.05
N PRO A 592 -42.74 -3.89 -28.26
CA PRO A 592 -42.27 -3.89 -26.88
C PRO A 592 -43.10 -4.82 -25.99
N LEU A 593 -42.47 -5.43 -24.98
CA LEU A 593 -43.21 -6.12 -23.93
C LEU A 593 -43.94 -5.09 -23.04
N GLU A 594 -45.27 -5.23 -22.92
CA GLU A 594 -46.15 -4.33 -22.17
C GLU A 594 -46.48 -4.86 -20.76
N THR A 595 -46.38 -6.18 -20.55
CA THR A 595 -46.74 -6.80 -19.27
C THR A 595 -45.71 -7.84 -18.82
N PRO A 596 -45.62 -8.14 -17.51
CA PRO A 596 -44.72 -9.18 -17.00
C PRO A 596 -45.06 -10.61 -17.44
N SER A 597 -46.27 -10.85 -17.97
CA SER A 597 -46.67 -12.17 -18.49
C SER A 597 -46.27 -12.37 -19.95
N GLN A 598 -45.81 -11.31 -20.61
CA GLN A 598 -45.32 -11.34 -21.98
C GLN A 598 -43.83 -11.69 -22.04
N GLN A 599 -43.47 -12.40 -23.11
CA GLN A 599 -42.11 -12.76 -23.46
C GLN A 599 -41.99 -12.90 -24.98
N TYR A 600 -40.79 -12.72 -25.51
CA TYR A 600 -40.56 -12.99 -26.93
C TYR A 600 -40.51 -14.50 -27.20
N GLN A 601 -41.15 -14.92 -28.29
CA GLN A 601 -40.93 -16.22 -28.94
C GLN A 601 -40.29 -15.95 -30.29
N ILE A 602 -39.07 -16.47 -30.48
CA ILE A 602 -38.26 -16.23 -31.68
C ILE A 602 -38.18 -17.51 -32.50
N ILE A 603 -38.52 -17.40 -33.78
CA ILE A 603 -38.29 -18.43 -34.78
C ILE A 603 -37.29 -17.86 -35.79
N ALA A 604 -36.01 -18.17 -35.58
CA ALA A 604 -34.94 -17.70 -36.44
C ALA A 604 -34.96 -18.45 -37.77
N ILE A 605 -35.05 -17.70 -38.88
CA ILE A 605 -35.11 -18.28 -40.22
C ILE A 605 -34.48 -17.35 -41.28
N PRO A 606 -33.30 -17.71 -41.83
CA PRO A 606 -32.37 -18.71 -41.31
C PRO A 606 -31.68 -18.23 -40.01
N PRO A 607 -31.12 -19.16 -39.21
CA PRO A 607 -30.27 -18.79 -38.08
C PRO A 607 -28.89 -18.30 -38.53
N TYR A 608 -28.37 -17.23 -37.93
CA TYR A 608 -27.00 -16.71 -38.09
C TYR A 608 -26.61 -15.80 -36.91
N CYS A 609 -25.45 -15.13 -36.97
CA CYS A 609 -24.88 -14.37 -35.84
C CYS A 609 -25.82 -13.38 -35.15
N LYS A 610 -26.85 -12.85 -35.83
CA LYS A 610 -27.86 -11.97 -35.21
C LYS A 610 -28.53 -12.58 -33.99
N ASP A 611 -28.68 -13.90 -34.00
CA ASP A 611 -29.49 -14.61 -33.04
C ASP A 611 -28.81 -14.67 -31.68
N ASP A 612 -27.48 -14.50 -31.63
CA ASP A 612 -26.76 -14.42 -30.36
C ASP A 612 -27.05 -13.09 -29.64
N VAL A 613 -27.26 -11.99 -30.37
CA VAL A 613 -27.74 -10.73 -29.78
C VAL A 613 -29.13 -10.89 -29.19
N LEU A 614 -30.03 -11.55 -29.94
CA LEU A 614 -31.41 -11.72 -29.53
C LEU A 614 -31.56 -12.71 -28.38
N GLN A 615 -30.83 -13.83 -28.40
CA GLN A 615 -30.78 -14.78 -27.29
C GLN A 615 -30.28 -14.11 -26.01
N TRP A 616 -29.25 -13.26 -26.13
CA TRP A 616 -28.64 -12.56 -25.00
C TRP A 616 -29.55 -11.48 -24.41
N ASN A 617 -30.08 -10.58 -25.25
CA ASN A 617 -30.78 -9.38 -24.77
C ASN A 617 -32.29 -9.59 -24.55
N LEU A 618 -32.94 -10.54 -25.24
CA LEU A 618 -34.39 -10.76 -25.14
C LEU A 618 -34.78 -11.98 -24.29
N GLU A 619 -33.81 -12.59 -23.59
CA GLU A 619 -33.99 -13.84 -22.85
C GLU A 619 -34.67 -14.92 -23.69
N ALA A 620 -34.41 -14.98 -24.99
CA ALA A 620 -35.04 -15.93 -25.90
C ALA A 620 -34.07 -17.05 -26.21
N SER A 621 -34.00 -18.09 -25.36
CA SER A 621 -33.04 -19.20 -25.53
C SER A 621 -33.72 -20.52 -25.91
N ILE A 622 -32.94 -21.47 -26.42
CA ILE A 622 -33.44 -22.83 -26.66
C ILE A 622 -33.87 -23.47 -25.32
N GLY A 623 -33.13 -23.21 -24.24
CA GLY A 623 -33.34 -23.82 -22.93
C GLY A 623 -34.64 -23.40 -22.24
N ASN A 624 -35.01 -22.11 -22.31
CA ASN A 624 -36.31 -21.64 -21.81
C ASN A 624 -37.45 -21.85 -22.82
N LYS A 625 -37.16 -22.51 -23.95
CA LYS A 625 -38.11 -22.84 -25.02
C LYS A 625 -38.68 -21.63 -25.74
N ASN A 626 -38.09 -20.46 -25.61
CA ASN A 626 -38.54 -19.25 -26.29
C ASN A 626 -37.88 -19.05 -27.67
N TYR A 627 -36.93 -19.92 -28.05
CA TYR A 627 -36.23 -19.81 -29.32
C TYR A 627 -36.20 -21.14 -30.10
N VAL A 628 -36.42 -21.06 -31.41
CA VAL A 628 -36.28 -22.16 -32.35
C VAL A 628 -35.53 -21.70 -33.60
N ALA A 629 -34.49 -22.44 -33.99
CA ALA A 629 -33.78 -22.22 -35.24
C ALA A 629 -34.30 -23.14 -36.35
N LYS A 630 -34.65 -22.57 -37.50
CA LYS A 630 -35.07 -23.31 -38.71
C LYS A 630 -34.28 -22.81 -39.90
N ASP A 631 -33.58 -23.70 -40.58
CA ASP A 631 -32.90 -23.37 -41.83
C ASP A 631 -33.84 -23.54 -43.03
N LEU A 632 -33.53 -22.86 -44.13
CA LEU A 632 -34.21 -22.98 -45.41
C LEU A 632 -33.35 -23.78 -46.39
N THR A 633 -33.91 -24.78 -47.03
CA THR A 633 -33.25 -25.47 -48.14
C THR A 633 -33.01 -24.50 -49.30
N LYS A 634 -32.08 -24.84 -50.20
CA LYS A 634 -31.81 -24.01 -51.37
C LYS A 634 -33.08 -23.79 -52.23
N GLU A 635 -33.89 -24.82 -52.39
CA GLU A 635 -35.19 -24.73 -53.08
C GLU A 635 -36.15 -23.76 -52.38
N GLN A 636 -36.23 -23.78 -51.05
CA GLN A 636 -37.06 -22.85 -50.29
C GLN A 636 -36.55 -21.41 -50.40
N GLN A 637 -35.24 -21.19 -50.31
CA GLN A 637 -34.63 -19.87 -50.51
C GLN A 637 -34.96 -19.31 -51.90
N ASP A 638 -34.94 -20.15 -52.93
CA ASP A 638 -35.26 -19.75 -54.30
C ASP A 638 -36.75 -19.41 -54.47
N LYS A 639 -37.65 -20.08 -53.73
CA LYS A 639 -39.10 -19.81 -53.69
C LYS A 639 -39.51 -18.54 -52.93
N LEU A 640 -38.66 -17.98 -52.08
CA LEU A 640 -38.98 -16.73 -51.35
C LEU A 640 -39.31 -15.60 -52.32
N PRO A 641 -40.35 -14.78 -52.07
CA PRO A 641 -40.59 -13.56 -52.82
C PRO A 641 -39.49 -12.53 -52.57
N GLU A 642 -39.36 -11.53 -53.45
CA GLU A 642 -38.26 -10.56 -53.42
C GLU A 642 -38.14 -9.83 -52.08
N ASN A 643 -39.26 -9.37 -51.52
CA ASN A 643 -39.30 -8.69 -50.22
C ASN A 643 -38.95 -9.60 -49.02
N ALA A 644 -38.94 -10.92 -49.19
CA ALA A 644 -38.59 -11.87 -48.14
C ALA A 644 -37.23 -12.55 -48.36
N LYS A 645 -36.46 -12.19 -49.40
CA LYS A 645 -35.16 -12.80 -49.71
C LYS A 645 -34.13 -12.65 -48.59
N ASN A 646 -34.25 -11.62 -47.77
CA ASN A 646 -33.39 -11.37 -46.62
C ASN A 646 -34.13 -11.54 -45.28
N VAL A 647 -35.17 -12.38 -45.24
CA VAL A 647 -35.88 -12.72 -43.99
C VAL A 647 -34.88 -13.12 -42.90
N ALA A 648 -35.08 -12.55 -41.72
CA ALA A 648 -34.24 -12.76 -40.55
C ALA A 648 -34.93 -13.73 -39.57
N GLY A 649 -36.23 -13.55 -39.36
CA GLY A 649 -36.95 -14.34 -38.38
C GLY A 649 -38.41 -13.94 -38.23
N LEU A 650 -39.10 -14.73 -37.43
CA LEU A 650 -40.39 -14.37 -36.85
C LEU A 650 -40.16 -14.03 -35.38
N PHE A 651 -40.71 -12.92 -34.94
CA PHE A 651 -40.58 -12.39 -33.58
C PHE A 651 -41.98 -12.20 -33.04
N ILE A 652 -42.33 -12.92 -31.98
CA ILE A 652 -43.70 -12.96 -31.46
C ILE A 652 -43.65 -12.48 -30.02
N ARG A 653 -44.44 -11.47 -29.68
CA ARG A 653 -44.71 -11.10 -28.30
C ARG A 653 -45.85 -11.99 -27.80
N TRP A 654 -45.51 -12.92 -26.92
CA TRP A 654 -46.43 -13.94 -26.45
C TRP A 654 -46.86 -13.68 -25.01
N ASP A 655 -48.16 -13.53 -24.77
CA ASP A 655 -48.72 -13.39 -23.43
C ASP A 655 -49.18 -14.75 -22.88
N SER A 656 -48.45 -15.24 -21.89
CA SER A 656 -48.76 -16.50 -21.22
C SER A 656 -50.07 -16.48 -20.43
N ALA A 657 -50.56 -15.31 -20.01
CA ALA A 657 -51.79 -15.19 -19.23
C ALA A 657 -53.04 -15.37 -20.11
N THR A 658 -53.00 -14.86 -21.35
CA THR A 658 -54.11 -14.97 -22.32
C THR A 658 -53.96 -16.17 -23.24
N GLY A 659 -52.74 -16.67 -23.43
CA GLY A 659 -52.45 -17.73 -24.40
C GLY A 659 -52.57 -17.24 -25.84
N THR A 660 -52.26 -15.96 -26.07
CA THR A 660 -52.29 -15.29 -27.37
C THR A 660 -51.07 -14.38 -27.54
N GLY A 661 -50.82 -13.90 -28.75
CA GLY A 661 -49.75 -12.95 -29.01
C GLY A 661 -49.80 -12.39 -30.43
N ASP A 662 -49.03 -11.34 -30.67
CA ASP A 662 -48.83 -10.69 -31.96
C ASP A 662 -47.37 -10.82 -32.39
N GLY A 663 -47.10 -10.74 -33.70
CA GLY A 663 -45.76 -10.98 -34.20
C GLY A 663 -45.43 -10.32 -35.53
N LEU A 664 -44.13 -10.19 -35.74
CA LEU A 664 -43.52 -9.59 -36.92
C LEU A 664 -42.66 -10.63 -37.65
N VAL A 665 -42.75 -10.63 -38.97
CA VAL A 665 -41.77 -11.25 -39.86
C VAL A 665 -40.85 -10.13 -40.33
N LEU A 666 -39.59 -10.16 -39.93
CA LEU A 666 -38.63 -9.09 -40.25
C LEU A 666 -37.53 -9.58 -41.21
N ALA A 667 -36.97 -8.67 -41.98
CA ALA A 667 -35.80 -8.84 -42.81
C ALA A 667 -34.73 -7.79 -42.48
N PHE A 668 -33.47 -8.14 -42.74
CA PHE A 668 -32.36 -7.18 -42.70
C PHE A 668 -31.97 -6.80 -44.13
N ASN A 669 -32.00 -5.51 -44.45
CA ASN A 669 -31.66 -4.98 -45.76
C ASN A 669 -30.14 -4.93 -45.97
N TRP A 670 -29.57 -6.09 -46.32
CA TRP A 670 -28.15 -6.23 -46.64
C TRP A 670 -27.69 -5.34 -47.80
N THR A 671 -28.57 -5.04 -48.76
CA THR A 671 -28.24 -4.17 -49.89
C THR A 671 -27.97 -2.77 -49.38
N LYS A 672 -28.89 -2.24 -48.57
CA LYS A 672 -28.77 -0.91 -47.97
C LYS A 672 -27.54 -0.79 -47.06
N ALA A 673 -27.27 -1.80 -46.24
CA ALA A 673 -26.07 -1.84 -45.40
C ALA A 673 -24.77 -1.81 -46.24
N CYS A 674 -24.73 -2.56 -47.36
CA CYS A 674 -23.58 -2.54 -48.27
C CYS A 674 -23.44 -1.20 -49.01
N GLU A 675 -24.56 -0.54 -49.35
CA GLU A 675 -24.56 0.81 -49.94
C GLU A 675 -23.99 1.84 -48.96
N ILE A 676 -24.41 1.80 -47.69
CA ILE A 676 -23.88 2.66 -46.62
C ILE A 676 -22.36 2.48 -46.50
N SER A 677 -21.88 1.24 -46.63
CA SER A 677 -20.47 0.89 -46.47
C SER A 677 -19.66 0.93 -47.78
N GLU A 678 -20.27 1.33 -48.90
CA GLU A 678 -19.63 1.54 -50.21
C GLU A 678 -18.82 0.34 -50.76
N TYR A 679 -19.32 -0.90 -50.62
CA TYR A 679 -18.69 -2.08 -51.22
C TYR A 679 -19.72 -3.12 -51.72
N PRO A 680 -19.36 -4.01 -52.66
CA PRO A 680 -20.29 -5.03 -53.14
C PRO A 680 -20.41 -6.21 -52.17
N ARG A 681 -21.62 -6.77 -52.02
CA ARG A 681 -21.91 -7.92 -51.14
C ARG A 681 -21.04 -9.16 -51.42
N SER A 682 -20.43 -9.27 -52.61
CA SER A 682 -19.48 -10.34 -52.95
C SER A 682 -18.24 -10.36 -52.06
N ASP A 683 -17.82 -9.20 -51.54
CA ASP A 683 -16.59 -9.08 -50.74
C ASP A 683 -16.67 -9.91 -49.46
N PHE A 684 -17.87 -10.10 -48.89
CA PHE A 684 -18.07 -10.99 -47.75
C PHE A 684 -17.69 -12.46 -48.00
N LYS A 685 -17.66 -12.89 -49.27
CA LYS A 685 -17.34 -14.24 -49.70
C LYS A 685 -15.93 -14.34 -50.30
N ASP A 686 -15.19 -13.24 -50.42
CA ASP A 686 -13.83 -13.25 -50.92
C ASP A 686 -12.82 -13.64 -49.83
N PHE A 687 -12.90 -14.90 -49.39
CA PHE A 687 -11.96 -15.50 -48.43
C PHE A 687 -10.55 -15.69 -49.00
N ALA A 688 -10.34 -15.47 -50.30
CA ALA A 688 -9.03 -15.56 -50.92
C ALA A 688 -8.17 -14.32 -50.65
N THR A 689 -8.80 -13.15 -50.51
CA THR A 689 -8.12 -11.87 -50.28
C THR A 689 -8.46 -11.27 -48.93
N TYR A 690 -7.98 -10.05 -48.66
CA TYR A 690 -8.30 -9.32 -47.44
C TYR A 690 -9.74 -8.77 -47.40
N LYS A 691 -10.46 -8.78 -48.54
CA LYS A 691 -11.76 -8.12 -48.68
C LYS A 691 -12.83 -8.71 -47.75
N TRP A 692 -12.77 -10.01 -47.42
CA TRP A 692 -13.78 -10.61 -46.53
C TRP A 692 -13.81 -10.00 -45.12
N TRP A 693 -12.66 -9.72 -44.51
CA TRP A 693 -12.62 -9.13 -43.17
C TRP A 693 -12.70 -7.61 -43.25
N TRP A 694 -12.13 -7.00 -44.30
CA TRP A 694 -12.13 -5.56 -44.50
C TRP A 694 -13.55 -5.03 -44.65
N ALA A 695 -14.38 -5.71 -45.45
CA ALA A 695 -15.79 -5.36 -45.63
C ALA A 695 -16.57 -5.48 -44.30
N ARG A 696 -16.27 -6.50 -43.50
CA ARG A 696 -16.92 -6.71 -42.19
C ARG A 696 -16.58 -5.61 -41.20
N LEU A 697 -15.29 -5.35 -40.98
CA LEU A 697 -14.85 -4.27 -40.09
C LEU A 697 -15.39 -2.92 -40.55
N LYS A 698 -15.34 -2.62 -41.85
CA LYS A 698 -15.87 -1.36 -42.38
C LYS A 698 -17.36 -1.20 -42.09
N MET A 699 -18.17 -2.21 -42.41
CA MET A 699 -19.62 -2.14 -42.15
C MET A 699 -19.94 -2.10 -40.67
N ASP A 700 -19.26 -2.87 -39.82
CA ASP A 700 -19.47 -2.81 -38.38
C ASP A 700 -19.23 -1.40 -37.85
N LEU A 701 -18.19 -0.71 -38.33
CA LEU A 701 -17.93 0.67 -37.96
C LEU A 701 -18.97 1.62 -38.57
N ASP A 702 -19.16 1.63 -39.88
CA ASP A 702 -20.07 2.56 -40.57
C ASP A 702 -21.51 2.45 -40.05
N MET A 703 -21.97 1.25 -39.72
CA MET A 703 -23.31 1.03 -39.16
C MET A 703 -23.49 1.62 -37.76
N MET A 704 -22.43 1.83 -36.98
CA MET A 704 -22.57 2.50 -35.67
C MET A 704 -23.06 3.95 -35.79
N ASP A 705 -22.93 4.57 -36.96
CA ASP A 705 -23.44 5.94 -37.18
C ASP A 705 -24.97 5.97 -37.36
N TYR A 706 -25.61 4.80 -37.48
CA TYR A 706 -27.06 4.63 -37.67
C TYR A 706 -27.72 3.90 -36.50
N ILE A 707 -27.03 3.73 -35.37
CA ILE A 707 -27.40 2.78 -34.32
C ILE A 707 -28.77 3.07 -33.67
N ASP A 708 -29.18 4.34 -33.68
CA ASP A 708 -30.47 4.84 -33.18
C ASP A 708 -31.57 4.91 -34.27
N GLU A 709 -31.30 4.41 -35.48
CA GLU A 709 -32.21 4.47 -36.64
C GLU A 709 -32.41 3.07 -37.26
N PRO A 710 -32.96 2.09 -36.52
CA PRO A 710 -33.03 0.70 -36.98
C PRO A 710 -33.86 0.50 -38.26
N GLU A 711 -34.85 1.36 -38.52
CA GLU A 711 -35.65 1.39 -39.75
C GLU A 711 -34.80 1.58 -41.01
N THR A 712 -33.58 2.11 -40.88
CA THR A 712 -32.64 2.28 -42.00
C THR A 712 -32.31 0.94 -42.66
N VAL A 713 -32.28 -0.14 -41.87
CA VAL A 713 -31.82 -1.46 -42.32
C VAL A 713 -32.77 -2.61 -41.95
N ILE A 714 -33.83 -2.37 -41.18
CA ILE A 714 -34.86 -3.36 -40.87
C ILE A 714 -36.11 -3.15 -41.73
N GLU A 715 -36.65 -4.24 -42.26
CA GLU A 715 -37.89 -4.23 -43.05
C GLU A 715 -38.92 -5.19 -42.44
N THR A 716 -40.14 -4.71 -42.19
CA THR A 716 -41.28 -5.56 -41.84
C THR A 716 -41.87 -6.20 -43.11
N ILE A 717 -41.76 -7.52 -43.21
CA ILE A 717 -42.37 -8.31 -44.29
C ILE A 717 -43.86 -8.51 -44.03
N LYS A 718 -44.22 -8.81 -42.79
CA LYS A 718 -45.60 -9.15 -42.39
C LYS A 718 -45.83 -9.00 -40.89
N GLU A 719 -46.99 -8.49 -40.53
CA GLU A 719 -47.58 -8.56 -39.18
C GLU A 719 -48.58 -9.73 -39.11
N PHE A 720 -48.68 -10.37 -37.95
CA PHE A 720 -49.60 -11.50 -37.74
C PHE A 720 -50.01 -11.66 -36.27
N GLU A 721 -51.11 -12.38 -36.07
CA GLU A 721 -51.64 -12.75 -34.75
C GLU A 721 -51.44 -14.25 -34.51
N VAL A 722 -51.28 -14.63 -33.25
CA VAL A 722 -51.21 -16.02 -32.76
C VAL A 722 -52.29 -16.20 -31.70
N ASN A 723 -53.35 -16.90 -32.05
CA ASN A 723 -54.61 -16.90 -31.29
C ASN A 723 -54.71 -18.05 -30.28
N SER A 724 -53.73 -18.95 -30.23
CA SER A 724 -53.73 -20.07 -29.29
C SER A 724 -52.34 -20.68 -29.06
N PRO A 725 -52.12 -21.37 -27.92
CA PRO A 725 -50.87 -22.10 -27.68
C PRO A 725 -50.58 -23.17 -28.75
N SER A 726 -51.62 -23.76 -29.33
CA SER A 726 -51.50 -24.75 -30.41
C SER A 726 -50.96 -24.14 -31.70
N GLU A 727 -51.36 -22.90 -32.02
CA GLU A 727 -50.85 -22.16 -33.19
C GLU A 727 -49.38 -21.82 -33.03
N LEU A 728 -48.98 -21.29 -31.86
CA LEU A 728 -47.58 -21.05 -31.52
C LEU A 728 -46.74 -22.34 -31.63
N SER A 729 -47.25 -23.44 -31.06
CA SER A 729 -46.60 -24.75 -31.12
C SER A 729 -46.43 -25.25 -32.55
N ASN A 730 -47.45 -25.06 -33.40
CA ASN A 730 -47.39 -25.44 -34.81
C ASN A 730 -46.28 -24.69 -35.56
N LEU A 731 -46.20 -23.36 -35.39
CA LEU A 731 -45.13 -22.55 -36.02
C LEU A 731 -43.72 -23.03 -35.63
N LYS A 732 -43.56 -23.50 -34.39
CA LYS A 732 -42.29 -24.02 -33.85
C LYS A 732 -41.99 -25.47 -34.23
N SER A 733 -43.00 -26.25 -34.62
CA SER A 733 -42.90 -27.70 -34.77
C SER A 733 -41.95 -28.14 -35.89
N ALA A 734 -41.25 -29.26 -35.68
CA ALA A 734 -40.41 -29.87 -36.70
C ALA A 734 -41.23 -30.25 -37.95
N GLY A 735 -40.67 -30.04 -39.14
CA GLY A 735 -41.36 -30.29 -40.41
C GLY A 735 -42.34 -29.20 -40.85
N VAL A 736 -42.63 -28.20 -40.00
CA VAL A 736 -43.47 -27.05 -40.37
C VAL A 736 -42.58 -25.90 -40.85
N ASN A 737 -42.89 -25.37 -42.04
CA ASN A 737 -42.29 -24.11 -42.51
C ASN A 737 -43.21 -22.94 -42.10
N PRO A 738 -42.80 -22.10 -41.13
CA PRO A 738 -43.66 -21.03 -40.62
C PRO A 738 -43.92 -19.94 -41.67
N LEU A 739 -43.03 -19.74 -42.64
CA LEU A 739 -43.25 -18.76 -43.72
C LEU A 739 -44.35 -19.22 -44.68
N VAL A 740 -44.51 -20.53 -44.88
CA VAL A 740 -45.65 -21.08 -45.64
C VAL A 740 -46.94 -20.95 -44.85
N VAL A 741 -46.93 -21.31 -43.56
CA VAL A 741 -48.10 -21.19 -42.67
C VAL A 741 -48.62 -19.74 -42.64
N LEU A 742 -47.71 -18.77 -42.57
CA LEU A 742 -48.06 -17.35 -42.60
C LEU A 742 -48.31 -16.80 -44.01
N GLY A 743 -48.21 -17.60 -45.07
CA GLY A 743 -48.41 -17.14 -46.45
C GLY A 743 -47.38 -16.13 -46.97
N VAL A 744 -46.20 -16.09 -46.35
CA VAL A 744 -45.04 -15.29 -46.82
C VAL A 744 -44.33 -16.01 -47.97
N MET A 745 -44.29 -17.34 -47.93
CA MET A 745 -43.69 -18.18 -48.97
C MET A 745 -44.74 -19.13 -49.56
N PRO A 746 -44.75 -19.39 -50.88
CA PRO A 746 -45.61 -20.41 -51.47
C PRO A 746 -45.20 -21.83 -51.03
N GLU A 747 -46.15 -22.78 -51.11
CA GLU A 747 -45.92 -24.21 -50.83
C GLU A 747 -44.84 -24.86 -51.71
#